data_AF-A0A935UDR9-F1
#
_entry.id   AF-A0A935UDR9-F1
#
_cell.length_a   1.000
_cell.length_b   1.000
_cell.length_c   1.000
_cell.angle_alpha   90.00
_cell.angle_beta   90.00
_cell.angle_gamma   90.00
#
_symmetry.space_group_name_H-M   'P 1'
#
loop_
_entity.id
_entity.type
_entity.pdbx_description
1 polymer ?
#
loop_
_entity_poly.entity_id
_entity_poly.type
_entity_poly.pdbx_seq_one_letter_code
_entity_poly.pdbx_strand_id
1 'polypeptide(L)'
;MTVRWILRLLLSLSIVTMAMATSCSSQAAALDAVPDAVLGKPDFVTPAGGAASSTNLLRPGGLAEDPVSGELWVADPGANRVLRFASARAFANGEAANAVLGQADFSASAANRGGPAAAGTLARPSALAVDAARRLYVADTGNHRVLVFGPPYADGMAARVVVGQDDFAGALANRGAPAPTSESLAAPQGLALDLVGNLWVADTGNARVLQFSGYIEGQNRSPDGVLGQPGFTTAAANLTARGLSAPVGLAIDGDSHLWVVDRGHHRVLKYPPTPLLTTNAAAVGVLCQGDFVTAVSATSATGCLAPAGVAIDGEGRVHVTDSGNHRVLRFDAPAPGAAADAILGQALPGDGACNRGAIAPTDLSLCGPSSLGVDRRGNLLVADGGNGRLLRYDIPVRRARPVARATSPAALARNSPGATLTVDGERFTDDAVVLWNGLPRPTRFVSAHRLLADLPAADVAVAGPHAARVVTPAPGGGESADALVVDTYERAPFDAAADGVLGQPGFASGLALNRSVGAGQVGFFNASSLHDLMHFVTIDPVTGRVFANDAWAGRVLSWPNIAAVRDALPADVVIGKPDAFASQCDFLAPTASELCDAAQVAIDEAGRLYVAESIRHRVLRFDPPFATGMAASRVFGQAGSFATGESNLGGLGPASLDSPSGLAVHGRRLFILDGGNMRILVYDDPDARLAADAVIGQADFASAGFAPASATRFRSPYSGLATDREGRLFLADSHANRVLRFSPPFANDMAADLVVGQANFTGTGAGLSASRFDFPWAVALDESGALLVADRNNHRVLRFPAPLSDAMAATGVLGQAGFGTGVPSATSRTSLLHPVGIAADKQGNVVVIDSGRSRILAYDRPFASAAAPGRLVNLSTRMSVRTGDDVLIGGFVIGGTQPKNVVLRARGPSLAGVGVPNALLDPELRLFSGQTVIAANDTWSAAPNAAAIELGGFAPNHSHEAAILARLAPGAYTAIVSGVGGTTGVGLVEVFEVDVPASPLANIATRGNVRTGSDVMIAGFIIQGETPQTVVIRARGPSLAPFGFAEVLADPVLQLFSGATPIATNDDWSLAADAPAILASGFAPAHAREAAILVTLNPGAYTAIVSGAGGTTGIGLVEVFAR
;
A
#
# COMPACT_ATOMS: atom_id res chain seq x y z
N MET A 1 63.74 15.68 -57.99
CA MET A 1 64.14 14.43 -58.67
C MET A 1 64.22 13.30 -57.66
N THR A 2 63.81 12.11 -58.09
CA THR A 2 64.04 10.76 -57.54
C THR A 2 65.15 10.52 -56.49
N VAL A 3 64.75 9.78 -55.43
CA VAL A 3 65.46 8.64 -54.77
C VAL A 3 66.78 8.88 -54.00
N ARG A 4 66.76 8.41 -52.73
CA ARG A 4 67.84 8.25 -51.73
C ARG A 4 68.40 9.53 -51.08
N TRP A 5 68.77 9.39 -49.79
CA TRP A 5 69.26 10.43 -48.84
C TRP A 5 68.14 11.40 -48.39
N ILE A 6 68.11 11.99 -47.17
CA ILE A 6 69.12 12.44 -46.18
C ILE A 6 68.54 12.25 -44.74
N LEU A 7 69.24 12.20 -43.58
CA LEU A 7 70.60 11.80 -43.13
C LEU A 7 70.76 12.18 -41.62
N ARG A 8 71.46 11.39 -40.76
CA ARG A 8 72.07 11.79 -39.44
C ARG A 8 71.11 12.17 -38.27
N LEU A 9 71.49 12.22 -36.97
CA LEU A 9 72.49 11.52 -36.11
C LEU A 9 72.28 11.96 -34.63
N LEU A 10 72.76 11.14 -33.67
CA LEU A 10 73.17 11.48 -32.27
C LEU A 10 72.19 11.78 -31.11
N LEU A 11 72.64 11.26 -29.97
CA LEU A 11 72.61 11.73 -28.57
C LEU A 11 71.32 11.79 -27.74
N SER A 12 71.41 11.04 -26.64
CA SER A 12 70.74 11.20 -25.35
C SER A 12 71.00 12.54 -24.65
N LEU A 13 69.96 13.14 -24.05
CA LEU A 13 70.07 13.78 -22.72
C LEU A 13 68.70 13.88 -21.98
N SER A 14 68.53 12.98 -21.01
CA SER A 14 68.00 13.20 -19.64
C SER A 14 66.66 13.91 -19.32
N ILE A 15 65.76 13.10 -18.70
CA ILE A 15 65.20 13.28 -17.32
C ILE A 15 63.92 14.16 -17.09
N VAL A 16 62.91 13.51 -16.43
CA VAL A 16 61.78 14.05 -15.59
C VAL A 16 60.58 14.69 -16.33
N THR A 17 59.29 14.36 -16.08
CA THR A 17 58.64 13.70 -14.90
C THR A 17 57.47 12.75 -15.26
N MET A 18 57.15 11.84 -14.32
CA MET A 18 55.95 10.98 -14.25
C MET A 18 54.60 11.73 -14.32
N ALA A 19 53.56 11.08 -14.87
CA ALA A 19 52.35 10.69 -14.13
C ALA A 19 51.38 9.79 -14.96
N MET A 20 50.93 8.69 -14.33
CA MET A 20 49.61 8.03 -14.50
C MET A 20 49.06 7.74 -15.92
N ALA A 21 49.21 6.49 -16.39
CA ALA A 21 48.12 5.68 -16.97
C ALA A 21 48.57 4.27 -17.38
N THR A 22 48.84 3.40 -16.41
CA THR A 22 48.71 1.95 -16.66
C THR A 22 47.23 1.61 -16.79
N SER A 23 46.73 1.50 -18.01
CA SER A 23 45.48 0.77 -18.30
C SER A 23 45.80 -0.35 -19.28
N CYS A 24 45.35 -1.55 -18.92
CA CYS A 24 45.72 -2.79 -19.59
C CYS A 24 45.05 -2.89 -20.96
N SER A 25 45.76 -3.40 -21.96
CA SER A 25 45.16 -3.93 -23.17
C SER A 25 44.34 -5.18 -22.84
N SER A 26 43.02 -5.05 -22.65
CA SER A 26 42.11 -6.20 -22.65
C SER A 26 41.46 -6.35 -24.02
N GLN A 27 42.08 -7.18 -24.85
CA GLN A 27 41.43 -7.77 -26.02
C GLN A 27 40.20 -8.54 -25.52
N ALA A 28 39.02 -8.28 -26.09
CA ALA A 28 37.76 -8.84 -25.60
C ALA A 28 37.84 -10.37 -25.51
N ALA A 29 37.65 -10.90 -24.30
CA ALA A 29 37.64 -12.34 -24.09
C ALA A 29 36.31 -12.89 -24.61
N ALA A 30 36.35 -13.57 -25.75
CA ALA A 30 35.23 -14.32 -26.27
C ALA A 30 34.78 -15.34 -25.20
N LEU A 31 33.58 -15.15 -24.67
CA LEU A 31 32.96 -16.04 -23.69
C LEU A 31 31.94 -16.94 -24.38
N ASP A 32 32.46 -17.76 -25.29
CA ASP A 32 31.79 -18.99 -25.70
C ASP A 32 31.92 -19.99 -24.54
N ALA A 33 30.90 -20.04 -23.70
CA ALA A 33 30.93 -20.74 -22.41
C ALA A 33 30.28 -22.13 -22.49
N VAL A 34 30.81 -23.08 -21.71
CA VAL A 34 30.11 -24.33 -21.42
C VAL A 34 28.99 -24.03 -20.41
N PRO A 35 27.73 -24.46 -20.65
CA PRO A 35 26.65 -24.32 -19.69
C PRO A 35 26.84 -25.25 -18.48
N ASP A 36 26.44 -24.78 -17.30
CA ASP A 36 26.62 -25.47 -16.02
C ASP A 36 25.54 -26.52 -15.75
N ALA A 37 24.35 -26.36 -16.33
CA ALA A 37 23.25 -27.33 -16.20
C ALA A 37 22.28 -27.35 -17.39
N VAL A 38 21.59 -28.48 -17.59
CA VAL A 38 20.57 -28.68 -18.66
C VAL A 38 19.26 -29.31 -18.18
N LEU A 39 18.13 -28.76 -18.62
CA LEU A 39 16.79 -29.37 -18.51
C LEU A 39 16.24 -29.78 -19.89
N GLY A 40 15.32 -30.74 -19.88
CA GLY A 40 14.69 -31.26 -21.10
C GLY A 40 15.54 -32.26 -21.90
N LYS A 41 16.77 -32.52 -21.46
CA LYS A 41 17.71 -33.55 -21.94
C LYS A 41 18.54 -34.06 -20.76
N PRO A 42 19.03 -35.32 -20.79
CA PRO A 42 19.87 -35.86 -19.73
C PRO A 42 21.28 -35.25 -19.70
N ASP A 43 21.74 -34.68 -20.82
CA ASP A 43 23.07 -34.08 -20.99
C ASP A 43 23.07 -33.01 -22.10
N PHE A 44 24.24 -32.42 -22.34
CA PHE A 44 24.44 -31.36 -23.32
C PHE A 44 24.66 -31.83 -24.77
N VAL A 45 24.60 -33.13 -25.06
CA VAL A 45 24.94 -33.68 -26.39
C VAL A 45 23.83 -34.54 -27.00
N THR A 46 22.83 -34.93 -26.20
CA THR A 46 21.65 -35.67 -26.63
C THR A 46 20.87 -34.86 -27.68
N PRO A 47 20.67 -35.39 -28.91
CA PRO A 47 19.93 -34.68 -29.95
C PRO A 47 18.46 -34.42 -29.62
N ALA A 48 17.85 -33.49 -30.37
CA ALA A 48 16.40 -33.27 -30.35
C ALA A 48 15.64 -34.54 -30.77
N GLY A 49 14.49 -34.78 -30.14
CA GLY A 49 13.67 -35.98 -30.35
C GLY A 49 13.14 -36.58 -29.04
N GLY A 50 12.59 -37.79 -29.14
CA GLY A 50 11.92 -38.51 -28.04
C GLY A 50 10.46 -38.11 -27.86
N ALA A 51 9.70 -38.90 -27.09
CA ALA A 51 8.34 -38.56 -26.67
C ALA A 51 8.37 -37.49 -25.56
N ALA A 52 7.29 -36.73 -25.40
CA ALA A 52 7.15 -35.83 -24.25
C ALA A 52 7.22 -36.63 -22.94
N SER A 53 7.94 -36.11 -21.95
CA SER A 53 8.01 -36.66 -20.59
C SER A 53 8.22 -35.50 -19.60
N SER A 54 8.36 -35.80 -18.29
CA SER A 54 8.77 -34.82 -17.28
C SER A 54 10.23 -34.38 -17.44
N THR A 55 11.05 -35.13 -18.18
CA THR A 55 12.50 -34.88 -18.37
C THR A 55 12.87 -34.52 -19.82
N ASN A 56 11.95 -34.60 -20.77
CA ASN A 56 12.19 -34.34 -22.20
C ASN A 56 11.34 -33.16 -22.70
N LEU A 57 11.98 -32.06 -23.11
CA LEU A 57 11.35 -30.91 -23.76
C LEU A 57 11.40 -31.09 -25.29
N LEU A 58 10.34 -30.72 -26.01
CA LEU A 58 10.28 -30.90 -27.46
C LEU A 58 10.75 -29.66 -28.22
N ARG A 59 10.25 -28.48 -27.83
CA ARG A 59 10.71 -27.18 -28.33
C ARG A 59 10.49 -26.13 -27.24
N PRO A 60 11.42 -25.97 -26.27
CA PRO A 60 11.25 -24.99 -25.21
C PRO A 60 11.13 -23.57 -25.77
N GLY A 61 10.29 -22.77 -25.13
CA GLY A 61 10.03 -21.35 -25.43
C GLY A 61 10.35 -20.47 -24.22
N GLY A 62 9.49 -19.50 -23.95
CA GLY A 62 9.61 -18.61 -22.81
C GLY A 62 9.59 -19.31 -21.46
N LEU A 63 10.23 -18.66 -20.49
CA LEU A 63 10.51 -19.18 -19.15
C LEU A 63 10.34 -18.07 -18.10
N ALA A 64 10.02 -18.43 -16.87
CA ALA A 64 9.86 -17.48 -15.77
C ALA A 64 10.21 -18.09 -14.40
N GLU A 65 11.01 -17.40 -13.58
CA GLU A 65 11.27 -17.74 -12.18
C GLU A 65 10.17 -17.14 -11.29
N ASP A 66 9.45 -17.96 -10.53
CA ASP A 66 8.48 -17.51 -9.52
C ASP A 66 9.17 -16.58 -8.50
N PRO A 67 8.65 -15.36 -8.27
CA PRO A 67 9.34 -14.34 -7.49
C PRO A 67 9.45 -14.61 -5.99
N VAL A 68 8.71 -15.57 -5.46
CA VAL A 68 8.64 -15.87 -4.03
C VAL A 68 9.31 -17.21 -3.71
N SER A 69 9.16 -18.21 -4.58
CA SER A 69 9.68 -19.57 -4.36
C SER A 69 10.97 -19.90 -5.10
N GLY A 70 11.31 -19.17 -6.18
CA GLY A 70 12.45 -19.50 -7.04
C GLY A 70 12.23 -20.69 -7.97
N GLU A 71 11.01 -21.23 -8.03
CA GLU A 71 10.61 -22.29 -8.95
C GLU A 71 10.65 -21.81 -10.40
N LEU A 72 11.01 -22.69 -11.33
CA LEU A 72 11.12 -22.35 -12.75
C LEU A 72 9.94 -22.90 -13.54
N TRP A 73 9.29 -22.03 -14.30
CA TRP A 73 8.29 -22.41 -15.30
C TRP A 73 8.89 -22.31 -16.71
N VAL A 74 8.64 -23.32 -17.54
CA VAL A 74 9.14 -23.40 -18.93
C VAL A 74 8.00 -23.78 -19.87
N ALA A 75 7.75 -22.97 -20.89
CA ALA A 75 6.81 -23.32 -21.95
C ALA A 75 7.46 -24.33 -22.90
N ASP A 76 6.72 -25.38 -23.26
CA ASP A 76 7.12 -26.37 -24.27
C ASP A 76 6.11 -26.34 -25.43
N PRO A 77 6.15 -25.30 -26.29
CA PRO A 77 5.25 -25.18 -27.44
C PRO A 77 5.29 -26.37 -28.40
N GLY A 78 6.37 -27.17 -28.40
CA GLY A 78 6.45 -28.43 -29.14
C GLY A 78 5.53 -29.54 -28.62
N ALA A 79 5.17 -29.50 -27.33
CA ALA A 79 4.27 -30.44 -26.67
C ALA A 79 2.99 -29.78 -26.13
N ASN A 80 2.68 -28.55 -26.55
CA ASN A 80 1.44 -27.83 -26.19
C ASN A 80 1.20 -27.76 -24.66
N ARG A 81 2.26 -27.48 -23.88
CA ARG A 81 2.23 -27.53 -22.42
C ARG A 81 3.16 -26.51 -21.77
N VAL A 82 3.02 -26.34 -20.47
CA VAL A 82 3.98 -25.62 -19.61
C VAL A 82 4.40 -26.56 -18.48
N LEU A 83 5.70 -26.63 -18.18
CA LEU A 83 6.27 -27.45 -17.12
C LEU A 83 6.81 -26.57 -15.98
N ARG A 84 6.78 -27.11 -14.75
CA ARG A 84 7.38 -26.52 -13.54
C ARG A 84 8.55 -27.37 -13.07
N PHE A 85 9.64 -26.75 -12.64
CA PHE A 85 10.80 -27.37 -12.02
C PHE A 85 11.03 -26.77 -10.64
N ALA A 86 11.73 -27.49 -9.75
CA ALA A 86 11.85 -27.12 -8.35
C ALA A 86 12.62 -25.81 -8.12
N SER A 87 13.55 -25.47 -9.02
CA SER A 87 14.41 -24.29 -8.89
C SER A 87 14.90 -23.81 -10.25
N ALA A 88 14.89 -22.50 -10.48
CA ALA A 88 15.63 -21.86 -11.58
C ALA A 88 17.14 -21.84 -11.33
N ARG A 89 17.51 -21.70 -10.05
CA ARG A 89 18.87 -21.39 -9.56
C ARG A 89 19.77 -22.61 -9.42
N ALA A 90 19.18 -23.77 -9.16
CA ALA A 90 19.88 -24.98 -8.77
C ALA A 90 19.07 -26.21 -9.19
N PHE A 91 19.24 -26.60 -10.45
CA PHE A 91 18.73 -27.86 -10.99
C PHE A 91 19.87 -28.75 -11.48
N ALA A 92 19.65 -30.05 -11.47
CA ALA A 92 20.57 -31.05 -12.01
C ALA A 92 20.30 -31.35 -13.49
N ASN A 93 21.31 -31.90 -14.18
CA ASN A 93 21.16 -32.33 -15.57
C ASN A 93 20.05 -33.38 -15.71
N GLY A 94 19.05 -33.10 -16.55
CA GLY A 94 17.91 -33.99 -16.78
C GLY A 94 16.91 -34.06 -15.62
N GLU A 95 16.90 -33.09 -14.70
CA GLU A 95 15.91 -33.02 -13.62
C GLU A 95 14.46 -33.07 -14.16
N ALA A 96 13.58 -33.77 -13.43
CA ALA A 96 12.20 -33.97 -13.81
C ALA A 96 11.31 -32.79 -13.36
N ALA A 97 10.44 -32.34 -14.26
CA ALA A 97 9.37 -31.41 -13.93
C ALA A 97 8.42 -32.00 -12.87
N ASN A 98 7.94 -31.14 -11.98
CA ASN A 98 7.09 -31.47 -10.83
C ASN A 98 5.64 -30.97 -10.96
N ALA A 99 5.30 -30.28 -12.05
CA ALA A 99 3.92 -30.02 -12.47
C ALA A 99 3.82 -29.80 -13.99
N VAL A 100 2.64 -30.03 -14.56
CA VAL A 100 2.31 -29.80 -15.97
C VAL A 100 0.97 -29.06 -16.16
N LEU A 101 0.97 -28.01 -16.98
CA LEU A 101 -0.22 -27.24 -17.34
C LEU A 101 -0.53 -27.35 -18.85
N GLY A 102 -1.80 -27.18 -19.22
CA GLY A 102 -2.31 -27.36 -20.59
C GLY A 102 -2.61 -28.81 -20.98
N GLN A 103 -1.88 -29.77 -20.41
CA GLN A 103 -2.04 -31.21 -20.62
C GLN A 103 -2.56 -31.90 -19.36
N ALA A 104 -3.04 -33.14 -19.50
CA ALA A 104 -3.49 -33.95 -18.36
C ALA A 104 -2.32 -34.60 -17.59
N ASP A 105 -1.20 -34.84 -18.26
CA ASP A 105 -0.01 -35.51 -17.72
C ASP A 105 1.24 -35.11 -18.51
N PHE A 106 2.41 -35.60 -18.07
CA PHE A 106 3.71 -35.28 -18.65
C PHE A 106 4.01 -35.93 -20.01
N SER A 107 3.17 -36.84 -20.51
CA SER A 107 3.36 -37.58 -21.76
C SER A 107 2.44 -37.11 -22.90
N ALA A 108 1.27 -36.57 -22.55
CA ALA A 108 0.35 -35.95 -23.51
C ALA A 108 0.97 -34.70 -24.17
N SER A 109 0.74 -34.55 -25.48
CA SER A 109 1.34 -33.48 -26.30
C SER A 109 0.39 -32.87 -27.34
N ALA A 110 -0.85 -33.36 -27.43
CA ALA A 110 -1.83 -32.89 -28.41
C ALA A 110 -2.30 -31.46 -28.10
N ALA A 111 -2.34 -30.58 -29.10
CA ALA A 111 -2.89 -29.24 -28.95
C ALA A 111 -4.33 -29.31 -28.43
N ASN A 112 -4.65 -28.49 -27.42
CA ASN A 112 -5.91 -28.52 -26.69
C ASN A 112 -6.34 -29.92 -26.18
N ARG A 113 -5.37 -30.79 -25.85
CA ARG A 113 -5.58 -32.21 -25.49
C ARG A 113 -6.34 -33.02 -26.56
N GLY A 114 -6.30 -32.57 -27.82
CA GLY A 114 -7.04 -33.15 -28.95
C GLY A 114 -8.49 -32.70 -29.08
N GLY A 115 -8.96 -31.77 -28.25
CA GLY A 115 -10.31 -31.21 -28.26
C GLY A 115 -10.38 -29.71 -28.62
N PRO A 116 -11.52 -29.05 -28.38
CA PRO A 116 -11.63 -27.59 -28.46
C PRO A 116 -10.82 -26.91 -27.34
N ALA A 117 -10.55 -25.61 -27.50
CA ALA A 117 -9.94 -24.83 -26.43
C ALA A 117 -10.85 -24.80 -25.18
N ALA A 118 -10.25 -24.88 -24.00
CA ALA A 118 -10.91 -24.75 -22.71
C ALA A 118 -9.95 -24.13 -21.68
N ALA A 119 -10.42 -23.89 -20.45
CA ALA A 119 -9.64 -23.20 -19.42
C ALA A 119 -8.38 -23.95 -18.98
N GLY A 120 -8.36 -25.28 -19.07
CA GLY A 120 -7.21 -26.12 -18.71
C GLY A 120 -6.32 -26.53 -19.88
N THR A 121 -6.54 -26.01 -21.09
CA THR A 121 -5.89 -26.49 -22.32
C THR A 121 -5.05 -25.41 -22.99
N LEU A 122 -3.97 -25.83 -23.65
CA LEU A 122 -3.05 -24.93 -24.36
C LEU A 122 -2.80 -25.43 -25.80
N ALA A 123 -2.47 -24.50 -26.68
CA ALA A 123 -1.99 -24.73 -28.04
C ALA A 123 -0.76 -23.84 -28.30
N ARG A 124 0.41 -24.47 -28.46
CA ARG A 124 1.71 -23.83 -28.71
C ARG A 124 2.02 -22.64 -27.76
N PRO A 125 1.93 -22.80 -26.43
CA PRO A 125 2.21 -21.71 -25.50
C PRO A 125 3.66 -21.24 -25.66
N SER A 126 3.94 -19.94 -25.77
CA SER A 126 5.28 -19.46 -26.14
C SER A 126 5.98 -18.56 -25.11
N ALA A 127 5.25 -17.91 -24.22
CA ALA A 127 5.81 -17.00 -23.22
C ALA A 127 5.10 -17.10 -21.88
N LEU A 128 5.83 -16.78 -20.82
CA LEU A 128 5.42 -16.91 -19.43
C LEU A 128 5.84 -15.67 -18.65
N ALA A 129 5.05 -15.30 -17.64
CA ALA A 129 5.44 -14.35 -16.60
C ALA A 129 4.83 -14.78 -15.25
N VAL A 130 5.46 -14.46 -14.12
CA VAL A 130 4.92 -14.76 -12.79
C VAL A 130 4.97 -13.50 -11.92
N ASP A 131 3.85 -13.17 -11.26
CA ASP A 131 3.78 -12.01 -10.36
C ASP A 131 4.10 -12.34 -8.90
N ALA A 132 4.20 -11.30 -8.05
CA ALA A 132 4.50 -11.42 -6.63
C ALA A 132 3.43 -12.20 -5.82
N ALA A 133 2.22 -12.36 -6.36
CA ALA A 133 1.17 -13.23 -5.80
C ALA A 133 1.29 -14.68 -6.32
N ARG A 134 2.39 -15.01 -6.99
CA ARG A 134 2.72 -16.32 -7.59
C ARG A 134 1.76 -16.76 -8.69
N ARG A 135 1.06 -15.82 -9.35
CA ARG A 135 0.16 -16.12 -10.47
C ARG A 135 0.95 -16.20 -11.77
N LEU A 136 0.76 -17.27 -12.53
CA LEU A 136 1.44 -17.56 -13.79
C LEU A 136 0.57 -17.11 -14.97
N TYR A 137 1.10 -16.18 -15.75
CA TYR A 137 0.54 -15.71 -17.01
C TYR A 137 1.16 -16.52 -18.15
N VAL A 138 0.34 -17.05 -19.06
CA VAL A 138 0.75 -17.93 -20.17
C VAL A 138 0.22 -17.37 -21.47
N ALA A 139 1.11 -17.03 -22.40
CA ALA A 139 0.73 -16.68 -23.77
C ALA A 139 0.38 -17.97 -24.52
N ASP A 140 -0.91 -18.24 -24.66
CA ASP A 140 -1.48 -19.42 -25.32
C ASP A 140 -1.63 -19.12 -26.82
N THR A 141 -0.48 -18.98 -27.48
CA THR A 141 -0.31 -18.37 -28.80
C THR A 141 -1.21 -18.97 -29.87
N GLY A 142 -1.34 -20.31 -29.92
CA GLY A 142 -2.16 -21.01 -30.90
C GLY A 142 -3.67 -20.84 -30.71
N ASN A 143 -4.11 -20.42 -29.53
CA ASN A 143 -5.50 -20.04 -29.23
C ASN A 143 -5.67 -18.51 -29.17
N HIS A 144 -4.68 -17.74 -29.61
CA HIS A 144 -4.73 -16.28 -29.71
C HIS A 144 -5.19 -15.58 -28.41
N ARG A 145 -4.65 -16.01 -27.26
CA ARG A 145 -5.07 -15.53 -25.93
C ARG A 145 -3.93 -15.55 -24.90
N VAL A 146 -4.14 -14.90 -23.76
CA VAL A 146 -3.32 -15.07 -22.55
C VAL A 146 -4.20 -15.71 -21.47
N LEU A 147 -3.69 -16.72 -20.77
CA LEU A 147 -4.35 -17.36 -19.63
C LEU A 147 -3.61 -17.06 -18.32
N VAL A 148 -4.34 -16.90 -17.21
CA VAL A 148 -3.75 -16.70 -15.88
C VAL A 148 -4.11 -17.86 -14.95
N PHE A 149 -3.10 -18.53 -14.42
CA PHE A 149 -3.19 -19.59 -13.42
C PHE A 149 -2.72 -19.03 -12.06
N GLY A 150 -3.10 -19.68 -10.96
CA GLY A 150 -2.68 -19.25 -9.63
C GLY A 150 -2.72 -20.39 -8.61
N PRO A 151 -1.94 -20.30 -7.53
CA PRO A 151 -1.77 -21.38 -6.57
C PRO A 151 -3.07 -21.72 -5.79
N PRO A 152 -3.19 -22.95 -5.24
CA PRO A 152 -2.25 -24.06 -5.37
C PRO A 152 -2.23 -24.64 -6.80
N TYR A 153 -1.03 -24.98 -7.29
CA TYR A 153 -0.85 -25.57 -8.62
C TYR A 153 -1.07 -27.08 -8.56
N ALA A 154 -1.77 -27.61 -9.57
CA ALA A 154 -2.01 -29.03 -9.78
C ALA A 154 -1.98 -29.36 -11.27
N ASP A 155 -1.66 -30.61 -11.61
CA ASP A 155 -1.54 -31.04 -13.00
C ASP A 155 -2.84 -30.85 -13.77
N GLY A 156 -2.74 -30.23 -14.95
CA GLY A 156 -3.85 -29.98 -15.85
C GLY A 156 -4.95 -29.06 -15.31
N MET A 157 -4.70 -28.28 -14.26
CA MET A 157 -5.66 -27.34 -13.68
C MET A 157 -6.20 -26.30 -14.68
N ALA A 158 -7.37 -25.73 -14.37
CA ALA A 158 -7.97 -24.65 -15.15
C ALA A 158 -7.35 -23.28 -14.83
N ALA A 159 -7.20 -22.45 -15.86
CA ALA A 159 -6.95 -21.02 -15.73
C ALA A 159 -8.15 -20.31 -15.07
N ARG A 160 -7.87 -19.21 -14.37
CA ARG A 160 -8.87 -18.36 -13.70
C ARG A 160 -9.31 -17.17 -14.56
N VAL A 161 -8.41 -16.69 -15.42
CA VAL A 161 -8.64 -15.54 -16.31
C VAL A 161 -8.17 -15.87 -17.73
N VAL A 162 -8.92 -15.41 -18.72
CA VAL A 162 -8.53 -15.29 -20.13
C VAL A 162 -8.51 -13.81 -20.56
N VAL A 163 -7.55 -13.45 -21.41
CA VAL A 163 -7.41 -12.14 -22.05
C VAL A 163 -7.25 -12.35 -23.55
N GLY A 164 -7.91 -11.52 -24.38
CA GLY A 164 -7.86 -11.63 -25.85
C GLY A 164 -9.10 -12.25 -26.50
N GLN A 165 -9.93 -12.93 -25.72
CA GLN A 165 -11.09 -13.73 -26.17
C GLN A 165 -12.29 -13.44 -25.25
N ASP A 166 -13.50 -13.70 -25.73
CA ASP A 166 -14.72 -13.53 -24.91
C ASP A 166 -14.77 -14.51 -23.73
N ASP A 167 -14.26 -15.74 -23.93
CA ASP A 167 -14.26 -16.81 -22.95
C ASP A 167 -13.10 -17.81 -23.16
N PHE A 168 -13.11 -18.91 -22.38
CA PHE A 168 -12.12 -19.97 -22.47
C PHE A 168 -12.31 -20.94 -23.65
N ALA A 169 -13.36 -20.81 -24.45
CA ALA A 169 -13.59 -21.59 -25.68
C ALA A 169 -13.12 -20.83 -26.94
N GLY A 170 -13.07 -19.49 -26.87
CA GLY A 170 -12.49 -18.63 -27.89
C GLY A 170 -11.04 -18.97 -28.23
N ALA A 171 -10.77 -19.12 -29.53
CA ALA A 171 -9.46 -19.50 -30.06
C ALA A 171 -9.13 -18.84 -31.43
N LEU A 172 -9.92 -17.86 -31.88
CA LEU A 172 -9.72 -17.22 -33.18
C LEU A 172 -8.92 -15.92 -33.05
N ALA A 173 -7.99 -15.69 -33.98
CA ALA A 173 -7.30 -14.41 -34.11
C ALA A 173 -8.31 -13.26 -34.17
N ASN A 174 -8.13 -12.22 -33.35
CA ASN A 174 -9.04 -11.08 -33.25
C ASN A 174 -10.53 -11.48 -33.06
N ARG A 175 -10.80 -12.61 -32.41
CA ARG A 175 -12.14 -13.22 -32.26
C ARG A 175 -12.86 -13.48 -33.60
N GLY A 176 -12.08 -13.68 -34.67
CA GLY A 176 -12.59 -13.86 -36.04
C GLY A 176 -12.84 -12.55 -36.80
N ALA A 177 -12.59 -11.38 -36.20
CA ALA A 177 -12.71 -10.09 -36.87
C ALA A 177 -11.50 -9.82 -37.81
N PRO A 178 -11.69 -9.10 -38.93
CA PRO A 178 -10.62 -8.77 -39.87
C PRO A 178 -9.64 -7.70 -39.37
N ALA A 179 -9.95 -7.03 -38.26
CA ALA A 179 -9.11 -6.01 -37.62
C ALA A 179 -9.17 -6.19 -36.09
N PRO A 180 -8.12 -5.79 -35.34
CA PRO A 180 -8.12 -5.89 -33.90
C PRO A 180 -9.04 -4.88 -33.22
N THR A 181 -9.40 -5.19 -31.99
CA THR A 181 -9.98 -4.26 -31.01
C THR A 181 -8.99 -4.05 -29.85
N SER A 182 -9.36 -3.24 -28.84
CA SER A 182 -8.60 -3.15 -27.59
C SER A 182 -8.50 -4.50 -26.88
N GLU A 183 -9.55 -5.31 -26.92
CA GLU A 183 -9.66 -6.53 -26.11
C GLU A 183 -9.27 -7.82 -26.86
N SER A 184 -9.05 -7.76 -28.17
CA SER A 184 -8.78 -8.95 -28.98
C SER A 184 -7.29 -9.14 -29.24
N LEU A 185 -6.80 -10.38 -29.16
CA LEU A 185 -5.40 -10.72 -29.46
C LEU A 185 -5.28 -11.55 -30.75
N ALA A 186 -4.11 -11.53 -31.36
CA ALA A 186 -3.70 -12.35 -32.49
C ALA A 186 -2.31 -12.93 -32.25
N ALA A 187 -2.26 -14.20 -31.80
CA ALA A 187 -1.04 -14.98 -31.61
C ALA A 187 0.00 -14.27 -30.73
N PRO A 188 -0.35 -13.92 -29.48
CA PRO A 188 0.57 -13.25 -28.58
C PRO A 188 1.77 -14.16 -28.29
N GLN A 189 3.00 -13.61 -28.33
CA GLN A 189 4.22 -14.41 -28.16
C GLN A 189 5.20 -13.94 -27.08
N GLY A 190 4.91 -12.82 -26.40
CA GLY A 190 5.75 -12.30 -25.32
C GLY A 190 4.91 -11.75 -24.18
N LEU A 191 5.40 -11.94 -22.96
CA LEU A 191 4.84 -11.42 -21.72
C LEU A 191 5.97 -10.82 -20.88
N ALA A 192 5.72 -9.70 -20.22
CA ALA A 192 6.57 -9.18 -19.16
C ALA A 192 5.71 -8.55 -18.06
N LEU A 193 6.23 -8.49 -16.84
CA LEU A 193 5.62 -7.81 -15.70
C LEU A 193 6.61 -6.77 -15.18
N ASP A 194 6.13 -5.58 -14.82
CA ASP A 194 6.94 -4.60 -14.08
C ASP A 194 6.83 -4.77 -12.56
N LEU A 195 7.63 -4.01 -11.81
CA LEU A 195 7.70 -4.08 -10.34
C LEU A 195 6.40 -3.65 -9.64
N VAL A 196 5.50 -2.95 -10.32
CA VAL A 196 4.18 -2.54 -9.82
C VAL A 196 3.10 -3.59 -10.18
N GLY A 197 3.45 -4.58 -11.01
CA GLY A 197 2.58 -5.67 -11.42
C GLY A 197 1.80 -5.40 -12.70
N ASN A 198 2.19 -4.41 -13.51
CA ASN A 198 1.54 -4.18 -14.81
C ASN A 198 2.00 -5.24 -15.82
N LEU A 199 1.06 -5.85 -16.53
CA LEU A 199 1.31 -6.85 -17.56
C LEU A 199 1.51 -6.19 -18.93
N TRP A 200 2.59 -6.58 -19.60
CA TRP A 200 2.89 -6.22 -20.99
C TRP A 200 2.73 -7.44 -21.88
N VAL A 201 1.97 -7.31 -22.96
CA VAL A 201 1.64 -8.41 -23.89
C VAL A 201 2.07 -8.03 -25.30
N ALA A 202 2.99 -8.80 -25.88
CA ALA A 202 3.35 -8.67 -27.30
C ALA A 202 2.29 -9.37 -28.15
N ASP A 203 1.39 -8.58 -28.71
CA ASP A 203 0.29 -9.03 -29.57
C ASP A 203 0.78 -9.15 -31.02
N THR A 204 1.60 -10.18 -31.23
CA THR A 204 2.54 -10.31 -32.37
C THR A 204 1.86 -10.21 -33.73
N GLY A 205 0.71 -10.86 -33.91
CA GLY A 205 -0.04 -10.86 -35.17
C GLY A 205 -0.67 -9.50 -35.51
N ASN A 206 -0.85 -8.63 -34.51
CA ASN A 206 -1.34 -7.26 -34.67
C ASN A 206 -0.22 -6.21 -34.63
N ALA A 207 1.06 -6.62 -34.72
CA ALA A 207 2.22 -5.73 -34.77
C ALA A 207 2.24 -4.66 -33.66
N ARG A 208 1.86 -5.05 -32.42
CA ARG A 208 1.70 -4.13 -31.28
C ARG A 208 2.10 -4.76 -29.95
N VAL A 209 2.33 -3.93 -28.94
CA VAL A 209 2.44 -4.34 -27.52
C VAL A 209 1.36 -3.63 -26.72
N LEU A 210 0.67 -4.35 -25.85
CA LEU A 210 -0.41 -3.85 -24.99
C LEU A 210 0.03 -3.81 -23.52
N GLN A 211 -0.42 -2.80 -22.77
CA GLN A 211 -0.20 -2.64 -21.33
C GLN A 211 -1.50 -2.81 -20.56
N PHE A 212 -1.46 -3.55 -19.45
CA PHE A 212 -2.55 -3.72 -18.49
C PHE A 212 -2.03 -3.39 -17.08
N SER A 213 -2.66 -2.45 -16.39
CA SER A 213 -2.12 -1.83 -15.17
C SER A 213 -2.66 -2.52 -13.93
N GLY A 214 -1.76 -2.99 -13.04
CA GLY A 214 -2.10 -3.84 -11.91
C GLY A 214 -2.71 -5.18 -12.32
N TYR A 215 -3.36 -5.86 -11.36
CA TYR A 215 -3.96 -7.17 -11.63
C TYR A 215 -5.16 -7.09 -12.60
N ILE A 216 -5.27 -8.10 -13.46
CA ILE A 216 -6.43 -8.33 -14.31
C ILE A 216 -7.46 -9.13 -13.51
N GLU A 217 -8.41 -8.42 -12.88
CA GLU A 217 -9.63 -9.02 -12.33
C GLU A 217 -10.71 -9.15 -13.41
N GLY A 218 -11.46 -10.25 -13.38
CA GLY A 218 -12.48 -10.57 -14.37
C GLY A 218 -11.90 -11.17 -15.67
N GLN A 219 -12.79 -11.66 -16.54
CA GLN A 219 -12.41 -12.08 -17.89
C GLN A 219 -12.22 -10.86 -18.78
N ASN A 220 -11.20 -10.90 -19.64
CA ASN A 220 -11.10 -10.01 -20.79
C ASN A 220 -11.16 -8.50 -20.50
N ARG A 221 -10.39 -8.02 -19.51
CA ARG A 221 -10.22 -6.58 -19.28
C ARG A 221 -9.58 -5.89 -20.50
N SER A 222 -10.02 -4.66 -20.82
CA SER A 222 -9.35 -3.78 -21.80
C SER A 222 -7.95 -3.31 -21.33
N PRO A 223 -6.95 -3.21 -22.23
CA PRO A 223 -5.65 -2.60 -21.96
C PRO A 223 -5.72 -1.08 -21.80
N ASP A 224 -4.79 -0.52 -21.02
CA ASP A 224 -4.71 0.92 -20.75
C ASP A 224 -3.80 1.66 -21.75
N GLY A 225 -2.91 0.94 -22.46
CA GLY A 225 -1.96 1.51 -23.41
C GLY A 225 -1.55 0.57 -24.54
N VAL A 226 -1.10 1.14 -25.67
CA VAL A 226 -0.61 0.41 -26.85
C VAL A 226 0.65 1.04 -27.45
N LEU A 227 1.63 0.21 -27.82
CA LEU A 227 2.86 0.58 -28.53
C LEU A 227 2.95 -0.16 -29.88
N GLY A 228 3.72 0.37 -30.82
CA GLY A 228 3.84 -0.18 -32.19
C GLY A 228 2.77 0.30 -33.17
N GLN A 229 1.68 0.89 -32.65
CA GLN A 229 0.49 1.28 -33.41
C GLN A 229 -0.04 2.65 -32.91
N PRO A 230 -0.66 3.46 -33.79
CA PRO A 230 -1.34 4.70 -33.40
C PRO A 230 -2.49 4.52 -32.40
N GLY A 231 -3.07 3.32 -32.29
CA GLY A 231 -4.16 3.01 -31.37
C GLY A 231 -4.54 1.53 -31.39
N PHE A 232 -5.63 1.20 -30.68
CA PHE A 232 -6.04 -0.19 -30.42
C PHE A 232 -6.71 -0.91 -31.60
N THR A 233 -6.95 -0.27 -32.73
CA THR A 233 -7.71 -0.83 -33.86
C THR A 233 -6.90 -0.99 -35.14
N THR A 234 -5.58 -0.78 -35.08
CA THR A 234 -4.67 -0.92 -36.23
C THR A 234 -3.65 -2.04 -35.99
N ALA A 235 -3.19 -2.64 -37.09
CA ALA A 235 -2.23 -3.76 -37.09
C ALA A 235 -1.15 -3.60 -38.18
N ALA A 236 -0.97 -2.39 -38.72
CA ALA A 236 -0.06 -2.15 -39.84
C ALA A 236 1.39 -2.08 -39.34
N ALA A 237 2.23 -3.02 -39.80
CA ALA A 237 3.66 -2.98 -39.50
C ALA A 237 4.31 -1.71 -40.07
N ASN A 238 5.21 -1.09 -39.32
CA ASN A 238 5.85 0.16 -39.72
C ASN A 238 7.29 0.26 -39.19
N LEU A 239 8.24 0.60 -40.07
CA LEU A 239 9.67 0.65 -39.77
C LEU A 239 10.09 2.06 -39.30
N THR A 240 9.74 2.38 -38.06
CA THR A 240 10.12 3.64 -37.38
C THR A 240 10.39 3.39 -35.90
N ALA A 241 10.76 4.42 -35.14
CA ALA A 241 10.85 4.35 -33.68
C ALA A 241 9.50 4.12 -32.99
N ARG A 242 8.36 4.34 -33.66
CA ARG A 242 7.01 4.12 -33.11
C ARG A 242 6.35 2.83 -33.56
N GLY A 243 6.83 2.23 -34.65
CA GLY A 243 6.25 1.04 -35.27
C GLY A 243 6.99 -0.25 -34.95
N LEU A 244 6.28 -1.37 -35.07
CA LEU A 244 6.80 -2.74 -34.86
C LEU A 244 6.40 -3.64 -36.04
N SER A 245 7.02 -4.81 -36.16
CA SER A 245 6.67 -5.89 -37.08
C SER A 245 6.90 -7.23 -36.39
N ALA A 246 5.81 -7.91 -36.03
CA ALA A 246 5.85 -9.13 -35.22
C ALA A 246 6.69 -8.99 -33.92
N PRO A 247 6.30 -8.14 -32.96
CA PRO A 247 6.95 -8.08 -31.66
C PRO A 247 6.80 -9.40 -30.90
N VAL A 248 7.87 -9.88 -30.29
CA VAL A 248 7.94 -11.19 -29.60
C VAL A 248 8.44 -11.01 -28.17
N GLY A 249 9.70 -11.32 -27.85
CA GLY A 249 10.24 -11.18 -26.50
C GLY A 249 10.12 -9.76 -25.93
N LEU A 250 9.74 -9.71 -24.65
CA LEU A 250 9.64 -8.50 -23.85
C LEU A 250 10.49 -8.66 -22.59
N ALA A 251 11.14 -7.60 -22.15
CA ALA A 251 11.75 -7.52 -20.82
C ALA A 251 11.72 -6.08 -20.30
N ILE A 252 11.90 -5.91 -19.00
CA ILE A 252 11.90 -4.59 -18.35
C ILE A 252 13.19 -4.49 -17.53
N ASP A 253 13.94 -3.40 -17.70
CA ASP A 253 15.17 -3.17 -16.93
C ASP A 253 14.91 -2.57 -15.54
N GLY A 254 15.94 -2.52 -14.69
CA GLY A 254 15.83 -2.01 -13.31
C GLY A 254 15.41 -0.53 -13.23
N ASP A 255 15.65 0.24 -14.29
CA ASP A 255 15.21 1.63 -14.44
C ASP A 255 13.79 1.72 -15.04
N SER A 256 13.08 0.60 -15.16
CA SER A 256 11.70 0.46 -15.65
C SER A 256 11.48 0.77 -17.14
N HIS A 257 12.51 0.66 -17.98
CA HIS A 257 12.34 0.76 -19.44
C HIS A 257 11.89 -0.57 -20.03
N LEU A 258 10.89 -0.53 -20.92
CA LEU A 258 10.48 -1.70 -21.70
C LEU A 258 11.43 -1.93 -22.87
N TRP A 259 11.92 -3.16 -23.01
CA TRP A 259 12.67 -3.67 -24.14
C TRP A 259 11.79 -4.61 -24.98
N VAL A 260 11.71 -4.37 -26.29
CA VAL A 260 10.84 -5.10 -27.22
C VAL A 260 11.67 -5.68 -28.36
N VAL A 261 11.61 -7.00 -28.55
CA VAL A 261 12.19 -7.68 -29.72
C VAL A 261 11.24 -7.54 -30.90
N ASP A 262 11.63 -6.73 -31.88
CA ASP A 262 10.91 -6.46 -33.12
C ASP A 262 11.44 -7.43 -34.21
N ARG A 263 10.97 -8.68 -34.15
CA ARG A 263 11.52 -9.81 -34.91
C ARG A 263 11.48 -9.61 -36.42
N GLY A 264 10.38 -9.05 -36.93
CA GLY A 264 10.16 -8.79 -38.35
C GLY A 264 11.05 -7.69 -38.92
N HIS A 265 11.57 -6.79 -38.07
CA HIS A 265 12.59 -5.80 -38.44
C HIS A 265 14.01 -6.15 -37.95
N HIS A 266 14.20 -7.34 -37.37
CA HIS A 266 15.48 -7.89 -36.93
C HIS A 266 16.21 -7.09 -35.83
N ARG A 267 15.44 -6.36 -34.99
CA ARG A 267 15.97 -5.41 -34.02
C ARG A 267 15.40 -5.58 -32.62
N VAL A 268 16.03 -4.93 -31.64
CA VAL A 268 15.48 -4.78 -30.28
C VAL A 268 15.37 -3.29 -29.97
N LEU A 269 14.22 -2.84 -29.49
CA LEU A 269 13.92 -1.44 -29.16
C LEU A 269 13.85 -1.23 -27.65
N LYS A 270 14.41 -0.12 -27.16
CA LYS A 270 14.24 0.38 -25.78
C LYS A 270 13.25 1.54 -25.78
N TYR A 271 12.24 1.48 -24.92
CA TYR A 271 11.24 2.56 -24.72
C TYR A 271 11.53 3.37 -23.45
N PRO A 272 10.95 4.59 -23.28
CA PRO A 272 11.02 5.36 -22.04
C PRO A 272 10.55 4.57 -20.80
N PRO A 273 10.93 4.98 -19.57
CA PRO A 273 10.57 4.26 -18.36
C PRO A 273 9.11 4.47 -17.95
N THR A 274 8.48 3.46 -17.35
CA THR A 274 7.18 3.65 -16.65
C THR A 274 7.37 4.53 -15.42
N PRO A 275 6.47 5.48 -15.10
CA PRO A 275 5.10 5.63 -15.61
C PRO A 275 4.93 6.58 -16.82
N LEU A 276 6.01 6.97 -17.52
CA LEU A 276 5.95 7.98 -18.60
C LEU A 276 5.48 7.45 -19.97
N LEU A 277 5.06 6.18 -20.05
CA LEU A 277 4.66 5.56 -21.32
C LEU A 277 3.23 5.95 -21.71
N THR A 278 3.13 6.79 -22.73
CA THR A 278 1.89 7.15 -23.41
C THR A 278 1.64 6.23 -24.61
N THR A 279 0.37 6.10 -25.02
CA THR A 279 0.00 5.35 -26.24
C THR A 279 0.79 5.86 -27.45
N ASN A 280 1.28 4.92 -28.26
CA ASN A 280 2.11 5.16 -29.44
C ASN A 280 3.44 5.87 -29.16
N ALA A 281 4.02 5.72 -27.96
CA ALA A 281 5.35 6.26 -27.62
C ALA A 281 6.43 5.83 -28.63
N ALA A 282 7.47 6.66 -28.77
CA ALA A 282 8.64 6.33 -29.58
C ALA A 282 9.71 5.64 -28.73
N ALA A 283 10.36 4.63 -29.29
CA ALA A 283 11.58 4.05 -28.76
C ALA A 283 12.70 5.10 -28.69
N VAL A 284 13.52 5.01 -27.65
CA VAL A 284 14.65 5.89 -27.34
C VAL A 284 16.01 5.21 -27.56
N GLY A 285 16.03 3.88 -27.73
CA GLY A 285 17.23 3.11 -28.06
C GLY A 285 16.92 1.95 -28.99
N VAL A 286 17.96 1.44 -29.67
CA VAL A 286 17.88 0.31 -30.60
C VAL A 286 19.16 -0.52 -30.52
N LEU A 287 19.04 -1.84 -30.62
CA LEU A 287 20.13 -2.82 -30.76
C LEU A 287 19.91 -3.71 -31.99
N CYS A 288 20.93 -4.46 -32.38
CA CYS A 288 21.04 -5.20 -33.65
C CYS A 288 21.04 -4.32 -34.92
N GLN A 289 21.05 -3.00 -34.80
CA GLN A 289 21.18 -2.04 -35.90
C GLN A 289 21.55 -0.64 -35.39
N GLY A 290 21.93 0.26 -36.31
CA GLY A 290 22.39 1.62 -35.99
C GLY A 290 21.31 2.69 -35.89
N ASP A 291 20.09 2.43 -36.37
CA ASP A 291 19.02 3.42 -36.46
C ASP A 291 17.62 2.78 -36.31
N PHE A 292 16.55 3.58 -36.44
CA PHE A 292 15.16 3.13 -36.28
C PHE A 292 14.41 2.88 -37.61
N VAL A 293 15.08 3.00 -38.76
CA VAL A 293 14.46 3.05 -40.10
C VAL A 293 15.03 2.03 -41.09
N THR A 294 16.07 1.29 -40.70
CA THR A 294 16.62 0.13 -41.41
C THR A 294 16.16 -1.17 -40.75
N ALA A 295 16.17 -2.27 -41.50
CA ALA A 295 15.81 -3.62 -41.03
C ALA A 295 16.71 -4.65 -41.74
N VAL A 296 18.02 -4.52 -41.53
CA VAL A 296 19.03 -5.33 -42.23
C VAL A 296 19.44 -6.52 -41.36
N SER A 297 19.19 -7.74 -41.84
CA SER A 297 19.71 -8.94 -41.18
C SER A 297 21.22 -9.07 -41.37
N ALA A 298 21.97 -9.40 -40.31
CA ALA A 298 23.40 -9.72 -40.41
C ALA A 298 23.83 -10.78 -39.39
N THR A 299 24.95 -11.46 -39.68
CA THR A 299 25.66 -12.36 -38.76
C THR A 299 26.80 -11.66 -38.00
N SER A 300 27.03 -10.36 -38.22
CA SER A 300 28.03 -9.57 -37.50
C SER A 300 27.69 -9.44 -36.01
N ALA A 301 28.65 -9.04 -35.18
CA ALA A 301 28.40 -8.74 -33.76
C ALA A 301 27.48 -7.51 -33.54
N THR A 302 27.24 -6.70 -34.57
CA THR A 302 26.40 -5.49 -34.55
C THR A 302 24.97 -5.72 -35.04
N GLY A 303 24.66 -6.90 -35.59
CA GLY A 303 23.39 -7.19 -36.26
C GLY A 303 22.82 -8.55 -35.89
N CYS A 304 21.53 -8.72 -36.19
CA CYS A 304 20.77 -9.93 -35.86
C CYS A 304 19.96 -10.42 -37.07
N LEU A 305 19.49 -11.66 -37.04
CA LEU A 305 18.56 -12.26 -37.99
C LEU A 305 17.41 -12.89 -37.20
N ALA A 306 16.23 -12.28 -37.28
CA ALA A 306 15.03 -12.72 -36.59
C ALA A 306 15.27 -13.10 -35.10
N PRO A 307 15.65 -12.12 -34.24
CA PRO A 307 15.76 -12.34 -32.81
C PRO A 307 14.41 -12.73 -32.19
N ALA A 308 14.41 -13.32 -30.99
CA ALA A 308 13.20 -13.80 -30.33
C ALA A 308 13.05 -13.40 -28.86
N GLY A 309 14.06 -13.62 -28.02
CA GLY A 309 14.08 -13.27 -26.61
C GLY A 309 15.05 -12.15 -26.28
N VAL A 310 14.73 -11.40 -25.21
CA VAL A 310 15.59 -10.40 -24.58
C VAL A 310 15.46 -10.54 -23.06
N ALA A 311 16.54 -10.32 -22.33
CA ALA A 311 16.53 -10.12 -20.88
C ALA A 311 17.67 -9.20 -20.47
N ILE A 312 17.55 -8.63 -19.28
CA ILE A 312 18.52 -7.70 -18.71
C ILE A 312 18.91 -8.25 -17.34
N ASP A 313 20.21 -8.30 -17.05
CA ASP A 313 20.69 -8.75 -15.74
C ASP A 313 20.83 -7.58 -14.74
N GLY A 314 21.12 -7.89 -13.48
CA GLY A 314 21.26 -6.90 -12.40
C GLY A 314 22.42 -5.91 -12.56
N GLU A 315 23.30 -6.10 -13.55
CA GLU A 315 24.34 -5.13 -13.91
C GLU A 315 23.89 -4.22 -15.09
N GLY A 316 22.68 -4.41 -15.61
CA GLY A 316 22.13 -3.64 -16.74
C GLY A 316 22.54 -4.17 -18.12
N ARG A 317 23.23 -5.31 -18.19
CA ARG A 317 23.70 -5.90 -19.46
C ARG A 317 22.52 -6.57 -20.18
N VAL A 318 22.40 -6.32 -21.48
CA VAL A 318 21.29 -6.80 -22.30
C VAL A 318 21.70 -8.07 -23.05
N HIS A 319 20.95 -9.14 -22.87
CA HIS A 319 21.14 -10.43 -23.55
C HIS A 319 20.03 -10.61 -24.59
N VAL A 320 20.36 -11.02 -25.81
CA VAL A 320 19.40 -11.18 -26.93
C VAL A 320 19.60 -12.54 -27.59
N THR A 321 18.54 -13.36 -27.73
CA THR A 321 18.61 -14.55 -28.60
C THR A 321 18.50 -14.11 -30.05
N ASP A 322 19.58 -14.22 -30.80
CA ASP A 322 19.62 -13.98 -32.23
C ASP A 322 19.30 -15.29 -32.96
N SER A 323 18.00 -15.63 -32.93
CA SER A 323 17.51 -17.00 -33.15
C SER A 323 17.78 -17.53 -34.55
N GLY A 324 17.73 -16.68 -35.58
CA GLY A 324 18.00 -17.06 -36.96
C GLY A 324 19.49 -17.28 -37.26
N ASN A 325 20.39 -16.66 -36.48
CA ASN A 325 21.82 -16.93 -36.51
C ASN A 325 22.26 -17.97 -35.47
N HIS A 326 21.33 -18.48 -34.66
CA HIS A 326 21.54 -19.53 -33.68
C HIS A 326 22.57 -19.19 -32.58
N ARG A 327 22.45 -17.99 -31.99
CA ARG A 327 23.34 -17.52 -30.91
C ARG A 327 22.61 -16.71 -29.83
N VAL A 328 23.32 -16.40 -28.75
CA VAL A 328 22.97 -15.31 -27.83
C VAL A 328 24.04 -14.22 -27.91
N LEU A 329 23.61 -12.96 -27.98
CA LEU A 329 24.46 -11.77 -27.93
C LEU A 329 24.33 -11.09 -26.57
N ARG A 330 25.43 -10.64 -25.97
CA ARG A 330 25.45 -9.81 -24.76
C ARG A 330 25.98 -8.41 -25.08
N PHE A 331 25.32 -7.38 -24.56
CA PHE A 331 25.73 -5.98 -24.66
C PHE A 331 25.89 -5.40 -23.26
N ASP A 332 27.11 -5.04 -22.89
CA ASP A 332 27.46 -4.53 -21.55
C ASP A 332 27.20 -3.02 -21.44
N ALA A 333 27.25 -2.31 -22.57
CA ALA A 333 26.88 -0.90 -22.71
C ALA A 333 25.97 -0.72 -23.95
N PRO A 334 24.66 -1.01 -23.84
CA PRO A 334 23.77 -1.06 -24.99
C PRO A 334 23.53 0.33 -25.61
N ALA A 335 23.90 0.49 -26.88
CA ALA A 335 23.73 1.71 -27.66
C ALA A 335 23.46 1.40 -29.15
N PRO A 336 22.85 2.32 -29.93
CA PRO A 336 22.64 2.15 -31.37
C PRO A 336 23.93 1.78 -32.11
N GLY A 337 23.91 0.67 -32.84
CA GLY A 337 25.05 0.16 -33.59
C GLY A 337 26.18 -0.45 -32.75
N ALA A 338 26.00 -0.63 -31.44
CA ALA A 338 26.98 -1.33 -30.60
C ALA A 338 27.23 -2.76 -31.11
N ALA A 339 28.47 -3.21 -31.02
CA ALA A 339 28.81 -4.62 -31.18
C ALA A 339 28.58 -5.35 -29.86
N ALA A 340 28.17 -6.61 -29.92
CA ALA A 340 28.07 -7.47 -28.75
C ALA A 340 29.44 -7.73 -28.11
N ASP A 341 29.51 -7.58 -26.79
CA ASP A 341 30.71 -7.80 -25.96
C ASP A 341 30.99 -9.30 -25.75
N ALA A 342 29.95 -10.15 -25.84
CA ALA A 342 30.08 -11.61 -25.84
C ALA A 342 29.06 -12.28 -26.76
N ILE A 343 29.41 -13.48 -27.24
CA ILE A 343 28.57 -14.33 -28.10
C ILE A 343 28.62 -15.77 -27.56
N LEU A 344 27.45 -16.38 -27.33
CA LEU A 344 27.29 -17.80 -26.99
C LEU A 344 26.71 -18.57 -28.18
N GLY A 345 27.14 -19.82 -28.38
CA GLY A 345 26.59 -20.72 -29.40
C GLY A 345 27.45 -20.87 -30.66
N GLN A 346 28.34 -19.90 -30.93
CA GLN A 346 29.17 -19.81 -32.14
C GLN A 346 30.66 -19.78 -31.81
N ALA A 347 31.49 -20.35 -32.68
CA ALA A 347 32.95 -20.30 -32.54
C ALA A 347 33.58 -18.96 -32.96
N LEU A 348 32.94 -18.23 -33.89
CA LEU A 348 33.39 -16.95 -34.41
C LEU A 348 32.20 -16.03 -34.74
N PRO A 349 32.32 -14.69 -34.57
CA PRO A 349 31.32 -13.75 -35.05
C PRO A 349 31.15 -13.87 -36.57
N GLY A 350 30.01 -14.39 -37.01
CA GLY A 350 29.69 -14.59 -38.43
C GLY A 350 29.15 -15.99 -38.77
N ASP A 351 29.38 -16.98 -37.92
CA ASP A 351 28.95 -18.38 -38.12
C ASP A 351 27.47 -18.58 -37.76
N GLY A 352 26.57 -18.38 -38.72
CA GLY A 352 25.11 -18.51 -38.52
C GLY A 352 24.57 -19.95 -38.52
N ALA A 353 25.40 -21.00 -38.44
CA ALA A 353 24.94 -22.38 -38.62
C ALA A 353 24.40 -23.04 -37.34
N CYS A 354 23.24 -23.72 -37.44
CA CYS A 354 22.66 -24.50 -36.34
C CYS A 354 23.66 -25.57 -35.91
N ASN A 355 23.90 -25.68 -34.60
CA ASN A 355 24.89 -26.58 -34.02
C ASN A 355 26.29 -26.46 -34.66
N ARG A 356 26.68 -25.25 -35.12
CA ARG A 356 27.95 -24.99 -35.84
C ARG A 356 28.12 -25.87 -37.10
N GLY A 357 27.00 -26.23 -37.72
CA GLY A 357 26.93 -27.12 -38.89
C GLY A 357 26.94 -28.62 -38.57
N ALA A 358 26.98 -29.02 -37.30
CA ALA A 358 26.90 -30.42 -36.89
C ALA A 358 25.45 -30.94 -36.82
N ILE A 359 25.28 -32.26 -36.96
CA ILE A 359 23.97 -32.92 -36.86
C ILE A 359 23.49 -33.01 -35.38
N ALA A 360 24.43 -33.27 -34.47
CA ALA A 360 24.17 -33.35 -33.03
C ALA A 360 24.64 -32.06 -32.33
N PRO A 361 23.97 -31.62 -31.26
CA PRO A 361 24.44 -30.49 -30.46
C PRO A 361 25.72 -30.84 -29.68
N THR A 362 26.50 -29.81 -29.37
CA THR A 362 27.53 -29.85 -28.34
C THR A 362 27.10 -29.04 -27.11
N ASP A 363 27.93 -29.08 -26.06
CA ASP A 363 27.88 -28.17 -24.92
C ASP A 363 27.92 -26.68 -25.32
N LEU A 364 28.79 -26.31 -26.26
CA LEU A 364 28.97 -24.95 -26.73
C LEU A 364 27.98 -24.51 -27.84
N SER A 365 27.25 -25.42 -28.49
CA SER A 365 26.48 -25.09 -29.71
C SER A 365 25.00 -24.79 -29.45
N LEU A 366 24.41 -23.84 -30.16
CA LEU A 366 22.96 -23.58 -30.11
C LEU A 366 22.29 -23.86 -31.46
N CYS A 367 20.99 -24.13 -31.45
CA CYS A 367 20.15 -24.25 -32.64
C CYS A 367 18.79 -23.60 -32.39
N GLY A 368 18.62 -22.39 -32.92
CA GLY A 368 17.36 -21.63 -32.82
C GLY A 368 16.94 -21.32 -31.38
N PRO A 369 17.80 -20.66 -30.57
CA PRO A 369 17.42 -20.26 -29.22
C PRO A 369 16.20 -19.34 -29.28
N SER A 370 15.14 -19.71 -28.57
CA SER A 370 13.78 -19.17 -28.74
C SER A 370 13.43 -18.11 -27.70
N SER A 371 14.03 -18.20 -26.52
CA SER A 371 13.88 -17.27 -25.41
C SER A 371 15.11 -17.37 -24.51
N LEU A 372 15.28 -16.36 -23.66
CA LEU A 372 16.21 -16.40 -22.54
C LEU A 372 15.60 -15.67 -21.34
N GLY A 373 16.20 -15.84 -20.18
CA GLY A 373 15.84 -15.13 -18.94
C GLY A 373 17.04 -15.09 -18.00
N VAL A 374 16.99 -14.22 -17.00
CA VAL A 374 18.03 -14.14 -15.97
C VAL A 374 17.39 -14.45 -14.62
N ASP A 375 17.99 -15.39 -13.88
CA ASP A 375 17.54 -15.70 -12.52
C ASP A 375 18.00 -14.61 -11.52
N ARG A 376 17.45 -14.60 -10.31
CA ARG A 376 17.81 -13.60 -9.29
C ARG A 376 19.28 -13.58 -8.86
N ARG A 377 20.07 -14.62 -9.12
CA ARG A 377 21.51 -14.64 -8.86
C ARG A 377 22.33 -14.06 -10.01
N GLY A 378 21.70 -13.78 -11.15
CA GLY A 378 22.34 -13.32 -12.37
C GLY A 378 22.70 -14.45 -13.32
N ASN A 379 22.26 -15.69 -13.09
CA ASN A 379 22.53 -16.79 -14.01
C ASN A 379 21.66 -16.65 -15.27
N LEU A 380 22.25 -16.87 -16.44
CA LEU A 380 21.54 -16.79 -17.72
C LEU A 380 20.91 -18.14 -18.07
N LEU A 381 19.60 -18.16 -18.30
CA LEU A 381 18.85 -19.30 -18.78
C LEU A 381 18.55 -19.12 -20.27
N VAL A 382 18.89 -20.10 -21.11
CA VAL A 382 18.71 -20.06 -22.57
C VAL A 382 17.87 -21.24 -23.04
N ALA A 383 16.70 -20.95 -23.64
CA ALA A 383 15.84 -21.96 -24.26
C ALA A 383 16.34 -22.27 -25.67
N ASP A 384 17.11 -23.34 -25.80
CA ASP A 384 17.69 -23.82 -27.05
C ASP A 384 16.67 -24.66 -27.84
N GLY A 385 15.69 -23.93 -28.40
CA GLY A 385 14.42 -24.47 -28.89
C GLY A 385 14.51 -25.51 -30.01
N GLY A 386 15.56 -25.46 -30.84
CA GLY A 386 15.81 -26.46 -31.89
C GLY A 386 16.45 -27.75 -31.38
N ASN A 387 17.20 -27.69 -30.28
CA ASN A 387 17.79 -28.86 -29.62
C ASN A 387 16.89 -29.49 -28.55
N GLY A 388 15.77 -28.84 -28.20
CA GLY A 388 14.81 -29.36 -27.22
C GLY A 388 15.30 -29.27 -25.79
N ARG A 389 16.11 -28.26 -25.43
CA ARG A 389 16.75 -28.15 -24.11
C ARG A 389 16.73 -26.73 -23.56
N LEU A 390 16.80 -26.60 -22.24
CA LEU A 390 17.09 -25.35 -21.54
C LEU A 390 18.49 -25.46 -20.93
N LEU A 391 19.32 -24.44 -21.12
CA LEU A 391 20.69 -24.35 -20.60
C LEU A 391 20.78 -23.28 -19.51
N ARG A 392 21.53 -23.52 -18.43
CA ARG A 392 21.93 -22.51 -17.43
C ARG A 392 23.40 -22.19 -17.58
N TYR A 393 23.74 -20.90 -17.50
CA TYR A 393 25.11 -20.39 -17.43
C TYR A 393 25.25 -19.61 -16.12
N ASP A 394 26.09 -20.11 -15.22
CA ASP A 394 26.38 -19.49 -13.93
C ASP A 394 27.38 -18.34 -14.15
N ILE A 395 26.86 -17.11 -14.24
CA ILE A 395 27.69 -15.93 -14.51
C ILE A 395 28.47 -15.57 -13.23
N PRO A 396 29.82 -15.61 -13.23
CA PRO A 396 30.60 -15.34 -12.02
C PRO A 396 30.54 -13.85 -11.66
N VAL A 397 29.58 -13.48 -10.82
CA VAL A 397 29.40 -12.08 -10.39
C VAL A 397 30.62 -11.65 -9.60
N ARG A 398 31.48 -10.79 -10.19
CA ARG A 398 32.52 -10.04 -9.46
C ARG A 398 31.84 -8.95 -8.65
N ARG A 399 31.17 -9.35 -7.56
CA ARG A 399 30.41 -8.46 -6.67
C ARG A 399 31.30 -7.31 -6.22
N ALA A 400 30.93 -6.09 -6.59
CA ALA A 400 31.53 -4.88 -6.05
C ALA A 400 31.04 -4.68 -4.59
N ARG A 401 31.75 -3.86 -3.81
CA ARG A 401 31.24 -3.47 -2.49
C ARG A 401 29.93 -2.67 -2.63
N PRO A 402 28.92 -2.94 -1.79
CA PRO A 402 27.68 -2.16 -1.75
C PRO A 402 27.99 -0.72 -1.30
N VAL A 403 27.20 0.24 -1.78
CA VAL A 403 27.29 1.65 -1.37
C VAL A 403 25.99 2.02 -0.70
N ALA A 404 26.00 2.19 0.63
CA ALA A 404 24.87 2.72 1.36
C ALA A 404 24.88 4.26 1.27
N ARG A 405 23.76 4.88 0.89
CA ARG A 405 23.63 6.34 0.64
C ARG A 405 22.69 7.05 1.61
N ALA A 406 21.56 6.44 1.96
CA ALA A 406 20.57 7.03 2.86
C ALA A 406 19.78 5.97 3.62
N THR A 407 19.15 6.37 4.72
CA THR A 407 18.19 5.55 5.49
C THR A 407 16.84 6.26 5.58
N SER A 408 15.77 5.47 5.62
CA SER A 408 14.42 5.96 5.92
C SER A 408 13.69 4.99 6.86
N PRO A 409 13.27 5.43 8.06
CA PRO A 409 13.49 6.77 8.62
C PRO A 409 14.97 6.97 9.01
N ALA A 410 15.42 8.23 8.98
CA ALA A 410 16.79 8.59 9.38
C ALA A 410 16.98 8.65 10.92
N ALA A 411 15.88 8.64 11.68
CA ALA A 411 15.87 8.59 13.13
C ALA A 411 14.67 7.77 13.64
N LEU A 412 14.80 7.12 14.79
CA LEU A 412 13.81 6.20 15.36
C LEU A 412 13.48 6.57 16.81
N ALA A 413 12.21 6.50 17.19
CA ALA A 413 11.83 6.73 18.58
C ALA A 413 12.30 5.56 19.46
N ARG A 414 12.93 5.86 20.60
CA ARG A 414 13.34 4.84 21.58
C ARG A 414 12.11 4.04 22.05
N ASN A 415 12.28 2.73 22.20
CA ASN A 415 11.23 1.79 22.62
C ASN A 415 10.02 1.73 21.66
N SER A 416 10.20 2.11 20.40
CA SER A 416 9.23 1.75 19.35
C SER A 416 9.14 0.20 19.24
N PRO A 417 7.99 -0.36 18.81
CA PRO A 417 7.72 -1.81 18.81
C PRO A 417 8.50 -2.61 17.74
N GLY A 418 9.67 -2.11 17.35
CA GLY A 418 10.39 -2.46 16.14
C GLY A 418 10.05 -1.54 14.97
N ALA A 419 10.92 -1.50 13.97
CA ALA A 419 10.77 -0.67 12.77
C ALA A 419 11.47 -1.32 11.58
N THR A 420 10.89 -1.18 10.39
CA THR A 420 11.58 -1.54 9.13
C THR A 420 12.41 -0.34 8.68
N LEU A 421 13.73 -0.48 8.74
CA LEU A 421 14.69 0.50 8.22
C LEU A 421 14.88 0.28 6.72
N THR A 422 14.45 1.24 5.92
CA THR A 422 14.83 1.30 4.49
C THR A 422 16.27 1.77 4.39
N VAL A 423 17.11 1.06 3.64
CA VAL A 423 18.47 1.48 3.29
C VAL A 423 18.53 1.66 1.78
N ASP A 424 18.80 2.88 1.34
CA ASP A 424 18.95 3.24 -0.07
C ASP A 424 20.42 3.37 -0.45
N GLY A 425 20.74 3.02 -1.70
CA GLY A 425 22.14 2.93 -2.14
C GLY A 425 22.34 2.40 -3.55
N GLU A 426 23.43 1.68 -3.75
CA GLU A 426 23.82 1.05 -5.02
C GLU A 426 24.51 -0.30 -4.78
N ARG A 427 24.38 -1.19 -5.78
CA ARG A 427 25.05 -2.51 -5.84
C ARG A 427 24.65 -3.45 -4.69
N PHE A 428 23.42 -3.32 -4.23
CA PHE A 428 22.81 -4.31 -3.34
C PHE A 428 22.44 -5.57 -4.14
N THR A 429 22.34 -6.70 -3.45
CA THR A 429 22.06 -8.04 -4.01
C THR A 429 21.04 -8.76 -3.14
N ASP A 430 20.41 -9.84 -3.63
CA ASP A 430 19.31 -10.53 -2.92
C ASP A 430 19.74 -11.18 -1.59
N ASP A 431 21.04 -11.40 -1.42
CA ASP A 431 21.72 -11.88 -0.21
C ASP A 431 22.48 -10.78 0.56
N ALA A 432 22.32 -9.50 0.20
CA ALA A 432 22.90 -8.39 0.96
C ALA A 432 22.16 -8.20 2.30
N VAL A 433 22.91 -8.01 3.38
CA VAL A 433 22.40 -7.90 4.74
C VAL A 433 22.72 -6.53 5.32
N VAL A 434 21.76 -5.89 5.98
CA VAL A 434 22.00 -4.69 6.78
C VAL A 434 22.57 -5.08 8.14
N LEU A 435 23.70 -4.47 8.49
CA LEU A 435 24.34 -4.57 9.79
C LEU A 435 23.93 -3.36 10.64
N TRP A 436 23.23 -3.59 11.75
CA TRP A 436 22.91 -2.61 12.78
C TRP A 436 23.93 -2.70 13.92
N ASN A 437 24.73 -1.65 14.12
CA ASN A 437 25.89 -1.66 15.03
C ASN A 437 26.83 -2.86 14.81
N GLY A 438 27.01 -3.26 13.55
CA GLY A 438 27.84 -4.41 13.16
C GLY A 438 27.16 -5.78 13.29
N LEU A 439 25.91 -5.86 13.77
CA LEU A 439 25.16 -7.11 13.87
C LEU A 439 24.12 -7.24 12.74
N PRO A 440 24.01 -8.40 12.06
CA PRO A 440 23.09 -8.57 10.94
C PRO A 440 21.63 -8.53 11.37
N ARG A 441 20.76 -7.97 10.53
CA ARG A 441 19.30 -7.93 10.74
C ARG A 441 18.56 -8.66 9.63
N PRO A 442 17.36 -9.22 9.89
CA PRO A 442 16.49 -9.75 8.85
C PRO A 442 16.33 -8.70 7.76
N THR A 443 16.88 -8.98 6.58
CA THR A 443 16.98 -8.02 5.48
C THR A 443 16.25 -8.58 4.29
N ARG A 444 15.25 -7.84 3.80
CA ARG A 444 14.55 -8.08 2.55
C ARG A 444 15.16 -7.18 1.48
N PHE A 445 15.69 -7.80 0.43
CA PHE A 445 16.03 -7.09 -0.81
C PHE A 445 14.77 -6.55 -1.50
N VAL A 446 14.84 -5.32 -1.99
CA VAL A 446 13.79 -4.70 -2.83
C VAL A 446 14.31 -4.43 -4.23
N SER A 447 15.50 -3.87 -4.35
CA SER A 447 16.20 -3.67 -5.63
C SER A 447 17.71 -3.51 -5.40
N ALA A 448 18.49 -3.44 -6.48
CA ALA A 448 19.93 -3.12 -6.43
C ALA A 448 20.25 -1.76 -5.76
N HIS A 449 19.21 -0.95 -5.49
CA HIS A 449 19.26 0.36 -4.85
C HIS A 449 18.53 0.45 -3.51
N ARG A 450 17.78 -0.58 -3.08
CA ARG A 450 16.97 -0.55 -1.85
C ARG A 450 16.94 -1.89 -1.10
N LEU A 451 17.22 -1.83 0.19
CA LEU A 451 17.00 -2.90 1.17
C LEU A 451 15.98 -2.44 2.22
N LEU A 452 15.28 -3.39 2.83
CA LEU A 452 14.45 -3.21 4.01
C LEU A 452 15.01 -4.10 5.12
N ALA A 453 15.31 -3.55 6.29
CA ALA A 453 15.84 -4.30 7.41
C ALA A 453 14.97 -4.16 8.65
N ASP A 454 14.51 -5.29 9.20
CA ASP A 454 13.64 -5.28 10.37
C ASP A 454 14.46 -5.16 11.64
N LEU A 455 14.32 -4.02 12.31
CA LEU A 455 14.91 -3.71 13.62
C LEU A 455 13.91 -4.11 14.71
N PRO A 456 14.09 -5.20 15.48
CA PRO A 456 13.30 -5.47 16.67
C PRO A 456 13.39 -4.34 17.71
N ALA A 457 12.39 -4.25 18.60
CA ALA A 457 12.32 -3.22 19.66
C ALA A 457 13.60 -3.08 20.53
N ALA A 458 14.37 -4.16 20.68
CA ALA A 458 15.65 -4.16 21.41
C ALA A 458 16.72 -3.28 20.74
N ASP A 459 16.72 -3.15 19.41
CA ASP A 459 17.69 -2.34 18.66
C ASP A 459 17.54 -0.84 18.86
N VAL A 460 16.32 -0.44 19.24
CA VAL A 460 15.88 0.92 19.49
C VAL A 460 15.57 1.13 20.98
N ALA A 461 15.99 0.24 21.86
CA ALA A 461 15.75 0.34 23.31
C ALA A 461 16.67 1.35 24.02
N VAL A 462 17.83 1.65 23.42
CA VAL A 462 18.77 2.68 23.87
C VAL A 462 18.61 3.92 22.96
N ALA A 463 19.01 5.10 23.44
CA ALA A 463 19.03 6.32 22.63
C ALA A 463 20.47 6.72 22.31
N GLY A 464 20.72 7.21 21.10
CA GLY A 464 22.02 7.64 20.59
C GLY A 464 22.19 7.32 19.10
N PRO A 465 23.36 7.58 18.52
CA PRO A 465 23.66 7.23 17.14
C PRO A 465 23.89 5.72 16.98
N HIS A 466 23.20 5.10 16.02
CA HIS A 466 23.44 3.72 15.58
C HIS A 466 24.06 3.72 14.18
N ALA A 467 24.97 2.79 13.92
CA ALA A 467 25.63 2.63 12.63
C ALA A 467 24.94 1.55 11.79
N ALA A 468 24.35 1.95 10.66
CA ALA A 468 23.85 1.05 9.63
C ALA A 468 24.90 0.88 8.51
N ARG A 469 25.31 -0.36 8.23
CA ARG A 469 26.14 -0.74 7.06
C ARG A 469 25.41 -1.79 6.23
N VAL A 470 25.82 -1.97 4.98
CA VAL A 470 25.36 -3.09 4.15
C VAL A 470 26.54 -4.02 3.88
N VAL A 471 26.35 -5.32 4.03
CA VAL A 471 27.35 -6.34 3.68
C VAL A 471 26.81 -7.25 2.59
N THR A 472 27.62 -7.46 1.55
CA THR A 472 27.37 -8.48 0.52
C THR A 472 28.27 -9.70 0.80
N PRO A 473 27.73 -10.91 0.98
CA PRO A 473 28.51 -12.13 1.21
C PRO A 473 29.46 -12.50 0.06
N ALA A 474 30.52 -13.25 0.39
CA ALA A 474 31.50 -13.79 -0.56
C ALA A 474 30.89 -14.89 -1.46
N PRO A 475 31.42 -15.13 -2.68
CA PRO A 475 32.65 -14.59 -3.25
C PRO A 475 32.49 -13.23 -3.95
N GLY A 476 33.39 -12.29 -3.66
CA GLY A 476 33.23 -10.86 -3.98
C GLY A 476 32.44 -10.12 -2.90
N GLY A 477 32.22 -8.82 -3.06
CA GLY A 477 31.44 -8.00 -2.12
C GLY A 477 32.25 -7.51 -0.91
N GLY A 478 31.67 -7.64 0.29
CA GLY A 478 32.15 -7.07 1.54
C GLY A 478 31.22 -5.97 2.10
N GLU A 479 31.64 -5.35 3.20
CA GLU A 479 30.90 -4.24 3.82
C GLU A 479 31.02 -2.94 3.01
N SER A 480 29.96 -2.11 3.07
CA SER A 480 29.96 -0.72 2.62
C SER A 480 31.04 0.08 3.33
N ALA A 481 31.75 0.94 2.60
CA ALA A 481 32.85 1.74 3.15
C ALA A 481 32.35 2.71 4.22
N ASP A 482 31.24 3.38 3.94
CA ASP A 482 30.58 4.29 4.86
C ASP A 482 29.52 3.57 5.71
N ALA A 483 29.34 4.05 6.93
CA ALA A 483 28.19 3.75 7.78
C ALA A 483 27.23 4.93 7.73
N LEU A 484 25.95 4.63 7.56
CA LEU A 484 24.89 5.62 7.73
C LEU A 484 24.55 5.69 9.21
N VAL A 485 24.44 6.91 9.74
CA VAL A 485 24.03 7.12 11.14
C VAL A 485 22.51 7.18 11.19
N VAL A 486 21.92 6.41 12.10
CA VAL A 486 20.49 6.42 12.41
C VAL A 486 20.36 6.73 13.90
N ASP A 487 19.80 7.89 14.23
CA ASP A 487 19.68 8.32 15.62
C ASP A 487 18.43 7.72 16.28
N THR A 488 18.61 7.04 17.41
CA THR A 488 17.50 6.68 18.30
C THR A 488 17.33 7.79 19.34
N TYR A 489 16.12 8.34 19.46
CA TYR A 489 15.87 9.51 20.32
C TYR A 489 14.77 9.26 21.34
N GLU A 490 14.86 9.93 22.50
CA GLU A 490 13.75 9.98 23.45
C GLU A 490 12.63 10.86 22.86
N ARG A 491 11.45 10.27 22.60
CA ARG A 491 10.30 10.97 22.03
C ARG A 491 9.72 11.97 23.07
N ALA A 492 10.26 13.18 23.08
CA ALA A 492 9.64 14.31 23.77
C ALA A 492 8.36 14.75 23.03
N PRO A 493 7.23 15.03 23.71
CA PRO A 493 6.00 15.54 23.09
C PRO A 493 6.09 17.03 22.69
N PHE A 494 7.30 17.51 22.37
CA PHE A 494 7.66 18.90 22.13
C PHE A 494 8.55 18.99 20.90
N ASP A 495 8.16 19.83 19.94
CA ASP A 495 8.98 20.27 18.79
C ASP A 495 9.49 19.16 17.85
N ALA A 496 8.60 18.23 17.46
CA ALA A 496 8.92 17.25 16.42
C ALA A 496 9.37 17.92 15.11
N ALA A 497 10.41 17.38 14.47
CA ALA A 497 10.81 17.82 13.14
C ALA A 497 9.81 17.30 12.11
N ALA A 498 9.36 18.17 11.19
CA ALA A 498 8.54 17.77 10.06
C ALA A 498 9.27 16.74 9.19
N ASP A 499 8.59 15.68 8.78
CA ASP A 499 9.10 14.59 7.96
C ASP A 499 9.31 15.00 6.50
N GLY A 500 8.65 16.06 6.04
CA GLY A 500 8.87 16.70 4.75
C GLY A 500 8.57 18.20 4.74
N VAL A 501 9.19 18.93 3.79
CA VAL A 501 9.06 20.38 3.62
C VAL A 501 8.98 20.72 2.14
N LEU A 502 7.90 21.37 1.71
CA LEU A 502 7.70 21.86 0.36
C LEU A 502 7.81 23.40 0.35
N GLY A 503 8.52 23.97 -0.64
CA GLY A 503 8.59 25.43 -0.86
C GLY A 503 9.88 26.12 -0.43
N GLN A 504 10.78 25.45 0.29
CA GLN A 504 12.01 26.07 0.82
C GLN A 504 13.26 25.72 -0.03
N PRO A 505 13.92 26.69 -0.70
CA PRO A 505 15.18 26.44 -1.39
C PRO A 505 16.28 25.98 -0.41
N GLY A 506 16.95 24.87 -0.75
CA GLY A 506 18.11 24.36 0.01
C GLY A 506 17.78 23.32 1.09
N PHE A 507 16.52 23.04 1.40
CA PHE A 507 16.12 21.86 2.19
C PHE A 507 15.77 20.70 1.25
N ALA A 508 16.80 19.95 0.82
CA ALA A 508 16.62 18.84 -0.11
C ALA A 508 16.34 17.51 0.62
N SER A 509 15.20 16.90 0.32
CA SER A 509 14.93 15.47 0.51
C SER A 509 15.72 14.63 -0.51
N GLY A 510 17.05 14.66 -0.43
CA GLY A 510 17.96 13.75 -1.14
C GLY A 510 18.06 13.89 -2.67
N LEU A 511 17.13 14.56 -3.35
CA LEU A 511 17.14 14.74 -4.81
C LEU A 511 17.60 16.15 -5.20
N ALA A 512 18.73 16.21 -5.90
CA ALA A 512 19.17 17.43 -6.55
C ALA A 512 18.36 17.64 -7.84
N LEU A 513 17.57 18.73 -7.93
CA LEU A 513 17.29 19.47 -9.17
C LEU A 513 16.41 20.73 -8.91
N ASN A 514 16.90 21.67 -8.11
CA ASN A 514 16.37 23.05 -8.14
C ASN A 514 16.91 23.77 -9.40
N ARG A 515 16.45 23.35 -10.59
CA ARG A 515 16.68 24.10 -11.84
C ARG A 515 15.51 25.04 -12.09
N SER A 516 15.82 26.31 -12.22
CA SER A 516 14.97 27.29 -12.91
C SER A 516 14.69 26.79 -14.33
N VAL A 517 13.43 26.46 -14.64
CA VAL A 517 13.01 26.13 -15.99
C VAL A 517 12.85 27.44 -16.77
N GLY A 518 13.50 27.55 -17.93
CA GLY A 518 13.38 28.74 -18.78
C GLY A 518 11.98 28.91 -19.34
N ALA A 519 11.60 30.15 -19.65
CA ALA A 519 10.30 30.47 -20.25
C ALA A 519 10.07 29.67 -21.54
N GLY A 520 9.07 28.79 -21.55
CA GLY A 520 8.70 28.01 -22.75
C GLY A 520 8.07 26.63 -22.54
N GLN A 521 8.04 26.08 -21.32
CA GLN A 521 7.38 24.78 -21.06
C GLN A 521 6.14 24.92 -20.17
N VAL A 522 4.98 24.60 -20.75
CA VAL A 522 3.71 24.43 -20.03
C VAL A 522 3.65 22.99 -19.51
N GLY A 523 3.51 22.78 -18.20
CA GLY A 523 3.13 21.45 -17.66
C GLY A 523 3.69 21.00 -16.30
N PHE A 524 4.71 21.64 -15.72
CA PHE A 524 5.27 21.19 -14.43
C PHE A 524 5.59 22.37 -13.50
N PHE A 525 4.85 22.47 -12.39
CA PHE A 525 4.98 23.57 -11.43
C PHE A 525 6.07 23.28 -10.38
N ASN A 526 7.14 24.08 -10.42
CA ASN A 526 8.25 24.00 -9.48
C ASN A 526 7.90 24.69 -8.14
N ALA A 527 8.34 24.12 -7.03
CA ALA A 527 8.29 24.71 -5.68
C ALA A 527 8.93 26.12 -5.58
N SER A 528 9.74 26.53 -6.55
CA SER A 528 10.24 27.91 -6.68
C SER A 528 9.19 28.95 -7.16
N SER A 529 7.92 28.58 -7.24
CA SER A 529 6.81 29.45 -7.72
C SER A 529 5.67 29.62 -6.70
N LEU A 530 5.90 29.29 -5.43
CA LEU A 530 5.01 29.68 -4.34
C LEU A 530 5.21 31.18 -4.06
N HIS A 531 4.14 31.98 -4.21
CA HIS A 531 4.13 33.37 -3.76
C HIS A 531 3.73 33.45 -2.28
N ASP A 532 3.98 34.61 -1.65
CA ASP A 532 4.04 34.81 -0.19
C ASP A 532 2.74 34.58 0.62
N LEU A 533 1.69 33.99 0.03
CA LEU A 533 0.33 33.95 0.56
C LEU A 533 -0.38 32.61 0.26
N MET A 534 0.20 31.49 0.73
CA MET A 534 -0.60 30.28 0.97
C MET A 534 -1.28 30.37 2.35
N HIS A 535 -2.59 30.10 2.43
CA HIS A 535 -3.35 30.33 3.67
C HIS A 535 -3.90 29.07 4.33
N PHE A 536 -4.57 28.15 3.62
CA PHE A 536 -5.17 26.95 4.23
C PHE A 536 -4.91 25.66 3.45
N VAL A 537 -5.13 24.54 4.13
CA VAL A 537 -5.00 23.19 3.63
C VAL A 537 -6.19 22.37 4.11
N THR A 538 -6.67 21.46 3.27
CA THR A 538 -7.65 20.43 3.65
C THR A 538 -7.22 19.07 3.06
N ILE A 539 -7.70 17.99 3.66
CA ILE A 539 -7.42 16.61 3.24
C ILE A 539 -8.77 15.92 3.00
N ASP A 540 -8.91 15.26 1.86
CA ASP A 540 -10.05 14.41 1.55
C ASP A 540 -10.11 13.23 2.54
N PRO A 541 -11.17 13.11 3.35
CA PRO A 541 -11.27 12.05 4.37
C PRO A 541 -11.50 10.65 3.78
N VAL A 542 -11.79 10.53 2.47
CA VAL A 542 -12.00 9.28 1.75
C VAL A 542 -10.76 8.90 0.94
N THR A 543 -10.22 9.82 0.13
CA THR A 543 -9.10 9.53 -0.78
C THR A 543 -7.72 9.85 -0.19
N GLY A 544 -7.64 10.63 0.89
CA GLY A 544 -6.39 11.14 1.46
C GLY A 544 -5.74 12.28 0.65
N ARG A 545 -6.39 12.72 -0.44
CA ARG A 545 -5.90 13.75 -1.36
C ARG A 545 -5.81 15.11 -0.66
N VAL A 546 -4.69 15.81 -0.85
CA VAL A 546 -4.41 17.11 -0.21
C VAL A 546 -4.79 18.23 -1.16
N PHE A 547 -5.37 19.31 -0.62
CA PHE A 547 -5.66 20.55 -1.33
C PHE A 547 -5.16 21.74 -0.50
N ALA A 548 -4.41 22.66 -1.11
CA ALA A 548 -3.94 23.87 -0.45
C ALA A 548 -4.11 25.09 -1.37
N ASN A 549 -4.65 26.19 -0.83
CA ASN A 549 -4.85 27.43 -1.59
C ASN A 549 -3.62 28.33 -1.56
N ASP A 550 -3.25 28.81 -2.74
CA ASP A 550 -2.34 29.94 -2.98
C ASP A 550 -3.24 31.13 -3.34
N ALA A 551 -3.57 31.93 -2.31
CA ALA A 551 -4.70 32.84 -2.34
C ALA A 551 -4.49 33.95 -3.38
N TRP A 552 -3.32 34.57 -3.36
CA TRP A 552 -2.97 35.69 -4.24
C TRP A 552 -2.78 35.27 -5.70
N ALA A 553 -2.29 34.05 -5.94
CA ALA A 553 -2.20 33.51 -7.29
C ALA A 553 -3.55 33.04 -7.86
N GLY A 554 -4.63 33.03 -7.07
CA GLY A 554 -5.95 32.61 -7.53
C GLY A 554 -5.98 31.14 -7.95
N ARG A 555 -5.43 30.25 -7.11
CA ARG A 555 -5.36 28.81 -7.40
C ARG A 555 -5.43 27.92 -6.15
N VAL A 556 -5.92 26.70 -6.35
CA VAL A 556 -5.80 25.59 -5.40
C VAL A 556 -4.88 24.53 -6.01
N LEU A 557 -3.80 24.23 -5.30
CA LEU A 557 -2.85 23.17 -5.63
C LEU A 557 -3.30 21.88 -4.95
N SER A 558 -3.15 20.74 -5.63
CA SER A 558 -3.54 19.45 -5.09
C SER A 558 -2.49 18.37 -5.35
N TRP A 559 -2.38 17.43 -4.40
CA TRP A 559 -1.48 16.28 -4.42
C TRP A 559 -2.26 15.01 -4.07
N PRO A 560 -1.91 13.83 -4.61
CA PRO A 560 -2.69 12.61 -4.44
C PRO A 560 -2.77 12.13 -2.98
N ASN A 561 -1.81 12.50 -2.12
CA ASN A 561 -1.79 12.20 -0.69
C ASN A 561 -0.73 13.04 0.05
N ILE A 562 -0.70 12.94 1.38
CA ILE A 562 0.29 13.62 2.23
C ILE A 562 1.74 13.19 1.96
N ALA A 563 1.97 11.93 1.54
CA ALA A 563 3.31 11.46 1.20
C ALA A 563 3.88 12.20 -0.04
N ALA A 564 3.05 12.51 -1.04
CA ALA A 564 3.46 13.33 -2.18
C ALA A 564 3.86 14.76 -1.77
N VAL A 565 3.21 15.35 -0.75
CA VAL A 565 3.61 16.65 -0.18
C VAL A 565 4.92 16.52 0.60
N ARG A 566 5.06 15.47 1.42
CA ARG A 566 6.27 15.18 2.22
C ARG A 566 7.50 14.98 1.33
N ASP A 567 7.33 14.22 0.25
CA ASP A 567 8.36 13.85 -0.71
C ASP A 567 8.62 14.97 -1.74
N ALA A 568 8.00 16.15 -1.54
CA ALA A 568 8.14 17.37 -2.33
C ALA A 568 7.81 17.24 -3.83
N LEU A 569 6.84 16.38 -4.17
CA LEU A 569 6.40 16.18 -5.55
C LEU A 569 5.63 17.41 -6.07
N PRO A 570 5.65 17.69 -7.39
CA PRO A 570 4.77 18.68 -8.00
C PRO A 570 3.29 18.35 -7.75
N ALA A 571 2.45 19.38 -7.67
CA ALA A 571 1.01 19.22 -7.65
C ALA A 571 0.53 18.59 -8.99
N ASP A 572 -0.30 17.55 -8.92
CA ASP A 572 -0.84 16.84 -10.09
C ASP A 572 -2.12 17.49 -10.63
N VAL A 573 -2.81 18.29 -9.81
CA VAL A 573 -3.99 19.08 -10.23
C VAL A 573 -3.88 20.52 -9.72
N VAL A 574 -4.24 21.48 -10.59
CA VAL A 574 -4.35 22.91 -10.26
C VAL A 574 -5.74 23.45 -10.67
N ILE A 575 -6.54 23.87 -9.70
CA ILE A 575 -7.85 24.50 -9.92
C ILE A 575 -7.67 26.03 -9.85
N GLY A 576 -8.33 26.79 -10.74
CA GLY A 576 -8.06 28.22 -10.93
C GLY A 576 -7.03 28.47 -12.03
N LYS A 577 -6.25 29.55 -11.92
CA LYS A 577 -5.32 29.98 -12.98
C LYS A 577 -4.10 29.04 -13.11
N PRO A 578 -3.82 28.47 -14.30
CA PRO A 578 -2.70 27.56 -14.51
C PRO A 578 -1.37 28.26 -14.89
N ASP A 579 -1.31 29.58 -15.04
CA ASP A 579 -0.11 30.30 -15.49
C ASP A 579 0.53 31.16 -14.38
N ALA A 580 1.81 30.90 -14.09
CA ALA A 580 2.52 31.45 -12.93
C ALA A 580 2.93 32.94 -13.03
N PHE A 581 2.46 33.69 -14.02
CA PHE A 581 2.93 35.05 -14.31
C PHE A 581 1.82 36.12 -14.41
N ALA A 582 0.55 35.73 -14.45
CA ALA A 582 -0.59 36.66 -14.44
C ALA A 582 -0.93 37.10 -13.01
N SER A 583 -0.11 37.97 -12.41
CA SER A 583 -0.14 38.37 -10.99
C SER A 583 -1.32 39.24 -10.55
N GLN A 584 -2.43 39.25 -11.30
CA GLN A 584 -3.65 40.00 -10.98
C GLN A 584 -4.90 39.15 -11.24
N CYS A 585 -5.86 39.24 -10.33
CA CYS A 585 -7.24 38.83 -10.60
C CYS A 585 -7.79 39.66 -11.76
N ASP A 586 -8.59 39.05 -12.63
CA ASP A 586 -9.49 39.86 -13.45
C ASP A 586 -10.67 40.28 -12.56
N PHE A 587 -10.72 41.57 -12.25
CA PHE A 587 -11.78 42.19 -11.45
C PHE A 587 -13.02 42.55 -12.28
N LEU A 588 -12.96 42.46 -13.61
CA LEU A 588 -13.98 42.95 -14.53
C LEU A 588 -14.90 41.84 -15.08
N ALA A 589 -14.50 40.56 -14.98
CA ALA A 589 -15.30 39.43 -15.46
C ALA A 589 -15.11 38.14 -14.62
N PRO A 590 -15.80 37.99 -13.46
CA PRO A 590 -15.82 36.73 -12.72
C PRO A 590 -16.35 35.58 -13.58
N THR A 591 -15.76 34.39 -13.44
CA THR A 591 -16.22 33.16 -14.12
C THR A 591 -16.27 31.97 -13.16
N ALA A 592 -16.72 30.81 -13.66
CA ALA A 592 -16.73 29.56 -12.90
C ALA A 592 -15.36 28.87 -12.81
N SER A 593 -14.42 29.18 -13.71
CA SER A 593 -13.08 28.55 -13.76
C SER A 593 -11.97 29.41 -13.15
N GLU A 594 -12.26 30.67 -12.81
CA GLU A 594 -11.30 31.56 -12.16
C GLU A 594 -11.51 31.67 -10.66
N LEU A 595 -10.40 31.67 -9.92
CA LEU A 595 -10.33 32.03 -8.51
C LEU A 595 -9.58 33.36 -8.33
N CYS A 596 -9.95 34.12 -7.30
CA CYS A 596 -9.31 35.35 -6.87
C CYS A 596 -9.38 35.45 -5.34
N ASP A 597 -8.23 35.66 -4.69
CA ASP A 597 -8.09 35.66 -3.23
C ASP A 597 -8.83 34.46 -2.59
N ALA A 598 -8.40 33.27 -3.00
CA ALA A 598 -8.96 32.03 -2.50
C ALA A 598 -8.60 31.90 -1.02
N ALA A 599 -9.50 32.31 -0.13
CA ALA A 599 -9.26 32.47 1.30
C ALA A 599 -9.10 31.13 2.01
N GLN A 600 -10.03 30.19 1.81
CA GLN A 600 -10.02 28.88 2.45
C GLN A 600 -10.63 27.79 1.54
N VAL A 601 -10.22 26.54 1.77
CA VAL A 601 -10.77 25.33 1.16
C VAL A 601 -11.36 24.37 2.20
N ALA A 602 -12.39 23.62 1.81
CA ALA A 602 -12.94 22.49 2.57
C ALA A 602 -13.47 21.42 1.60
N ILE A 603 -13.41 20.14 1.97
CA ILE A 603 -13.89 19.03 1.14
C ILE A 603 -14.79 18.09 1.94
N ASP A 604 -15.93 17.70 1.36
CA ASP A 604 -16.91 16.84 2.03
C ASP A 604 -16.68 15.35 1.79
N GLU A 605 -17.44 14.50 2.49
CA GLU A 605 -17.33 13.04 2.40
C GLU A 605 -17.77 12.47 1.04
N ALA A 606 -18.42 13.27 0.19
CA ALA A 606 -18.71 12.93 -1.20
C ALA A 606 -17.57 13.37 -2.16
N GLY A 607 -16.46 13.89 -1.62
CA GLY A 607 -15.31 14.35 -2.36
C GLY A 607 -15.52 15.69 -3.07
N ARG A 608 -16.51 16.51 -2.67
CA ARG A 608 -16.80 17.80 -3.31
C ARG A 608 -16.02 18.91 -2.61
N LEU A 609 -15.22 19.65 -3.38
CA LEU A 609 -14.35 20.71 -2.88
C LEU A 609 -15.09 22.06 -2.89
N TYR A 610 -15.06 22.77 -1.78
CA TYR A 610 -15.57 24.13 -1.63
C TYR A 610 -14.40 25.10 -1.45
N VAL A 611 -14.45 26.24 -2.14
CA VAL A 611 -13.40 27.28 -2.14
C VAL A 611 -14.05 28.64 -1.89
N ALA A 612 -13.62 29.35 -0.85
CA ALA A 612 -14.07 30.71 -0.57
C ALA A 612 -13.20 31.74 -1.31
N GLU A 613 -13.81 32.71 -1.97
CA GLU A 613 -13.14 33.88 -2.56
C GLU A 613 -13.57 35.12 -1.77
N SER A 614 -12.66 35.68 -0.96
CA SER A 614 -12.95 36.82 -0.08
C SER A 614 -13.28 38.08 -0.88
N ILE A 615 -12.43 38.45 -1.84
CA ILE A 615 -12.59 39.68 -2.64
C ILE A 615 -13.77 39.59 -3.63
N ARG A 616 -14.17 38.39 -4.05
CA ARG A 616 -15.36 38.19 -4.89
C ARG A 616 -16.62 37.84 -4.08
N HIS A 617 -16.57 37.98 -2.75
CA HIS A 617 -17.70 37.82 -1.83
C HIS A 617 -18.54 36.55 -2.10
N ARG A 618 -17.88 35.41 -2.38
CA ARG A 618 -18.54 34.18 -2.86
C ARG A 618 -17.83 32.89 -2.43
N VAL A 619 -18.55 31.78 -2.52
CA VAL A 619 -17.97 30.43 -2.34
C VAL A 619 -18.32 29.59 -3.56
N LEU A 620 -17.34 28.92 -4.15
CA LEU A 620 -17.50 28.01 -5.28
C LEU A 620 -17.43 26.55 -4.84
N ARG A 621 -18.16 25.67 -5.53
CA ARG A 621 -18.05 24.20 -5.39
C ARG A 621 -17.50 23.58 -6.66
N PHE A 622 -16.60 22.61 -6.52
CA PHE A 622 -16.03 21.80 -7.58
C PHE A 622 -16.31 20.32 -7.26
N ASP A 623 -16.96 19.62 -8.19
CA ASP A 623 -17.32 18.21 -8.02
C ASP A 623 -16.28 17.30 -8.70
N PRO A 624 -15.94 16.13 -8.12
CA PRO A 624 -14.94 15.22 -8.70
C PRO A 624 -15.47 14.51 -9.96
N PRO A 625 -14.58 13.99 -10.85
CA PRO A 625 -13.13 13.94 -10.72
C PRO A 625 -12.45 15.28 -10.98
N PHE A 626 -11.43 15.60 -10.18
CA PHE A 626 -10.69 16.85 -10.29
C PHE A 626 -9.73 16.85 -11.48
N ALA A 627 -9.69 17.96 -12.22
CA ALA A 627 -8.80 18.16 -13.36
C ALA A 627 -8.27 19.60 -13.39
N THR A 628 -7.06 19.79 -13.94
CA THR A 628 -6.45 21.12 -14.01
C THR A 628 -7.28 22.09 -14.87
N GLY A 629 -7.58 23.27 -14.33
CA GLY A 629 -8.39 24.30 -14.98
C GLY A 629 -9.90 24.01 -15.04
N MET A 630 -10.42 23.05 -14.26
CA MET A 630 -11.85 22.75 -14.21
C MET A 630 -12.71 23.94 -13.73
N ALA A 631 -13.97 23.97 -14.16
CA ALA A 631 -14.96 24.94 -13.72
C ALA A 631 -15.73 24.47 -12.47
N ALA A 632 -16.15 25.42 -11.64
CA ALA A 632 -17.05 25.21 -10.52
C ALA A 632 -18.46 24.80 -11.01
N SER A 633 -19.09 23.88 -10.30
CA SER A 633 -20.45 23.41 -10.53
C SER A 633 -21.51 24.20 -9.76
N ARG A 634 -21.12 24.95 -8.72
CA ARG A 634 -22.03 25.77 -7.92
C ARG A 634 -21.36 27.01 -7.34
N VAL A 635 -22.16 28.04 -7.04
CA VAL A 635 -21.74 29.28 -6.38
C VAL A 635 -22.75 29.73 -5.31
N PHE A 636 -22.25 30.17 -4.16
CA PHE A 636 -23.01 30.69 -3.01
C PHE A 636 -22.69 32.18 -2.77
N GLY A 637 -23.60 32.92 -2.15
CA GLY A 637 -23.48 34.38 -1.92
C GLY A 637 -23.88 35.27 -3.09
N GLN A 638 -23.99 34.69 -4.30
CA GLN A 638 -24.12 35.40 -5.57
C GLN A 638 -25.41 35.02 -6.35
N ALA A 639 -26.47 34.63 -5.64
CA ALA A 639 -27.75 34.22 -6.23
C ALA A 639 -27.67 33.13 -7.34
N GLY A 640 -26.62 32.30 -7.32
CA GLY A 640 -26.36 31.27 -8.34
C GLY A 640 -25.61 31.77 -9.59
N SER A 641 -25.24 33.05 -9.67
CA SER A 641 -24.47 33.62 -10.78
C SER A 641 -22.96 33.47 -10.55
N PHE A 642 -22.27 32.87 -11.53
CA PHE A 642 -20.80 32.85 -11.56
C PHE A 642 -20.17 34.15 -12.09
N ALA A 643 -21.00 35.07 -12.62
CA ALA A 643 -20.58 36.31 -13.27
C ALA A 643 -20.61 37.54 -12.33
N THR A 644 -21.02 37.36 -11.07
CA THR A 644 -21.02 38.42 -10.05
C THR A 644 -20.05 38.08 -8.92
N GLY A 645 -19.64 39.13 -8.20
CA GLY A 645 -18.83 39.06 -6.99
C GLY A 645 -19.14 40.21 -6.04
N GLU A 646 -20.40 40.62 -5.98
CA GLU A 646 -20.84 41.79 -5.22
C GLU A 646 -20.98 41.46 -3.73
N SER A 647 -20.47 42.34 -2.87
CA SER A 647 -20.73 42.27 -1.42
C SER A 647 -22.22 42.38 -1.14
N ASN A 648 -22.76 41.45 -0.35
CA ASN A 648 -24.16 41.40 0.06
C ASN A 648 -25.15 41.54 -1.11
N LEU A 649 -24.94 40.80 -2.21
CA LEU A 649 -25.80 40.83 -3.40
C LEU A 649 -27.29 40.65 -3.05
N GLY A 650 -28.11 41.64 -3.40
CA GLY A 650 -29.55 41.65 -3.11
C GLY A 650 -29.92 42.16 -1.70
N GLY A 651 -28.95 42.61 -0.92
CA GLY A 651 -29.11 43.02 0.48
C GLY A 651 -28.64 41.94 1.46
N LEU A 652 -28.38 42.35 2.71
CA LEU A 652 -27.95 41.46 3.78
C LEU A 652 -29.04 40.43 4.10
N GLY A 653 -28.77 39.15 3.87
CA GLY A 653 -29.73 38.07 4.03
C GLY A 653 -29.10 36.66 4.03
N PRO A 654 -29.91 35.59 4.00
CA PRO A 654 -29.44 34.20 4.11
C PRO A 654 -28.75 33.66 2.84
N ALA A 655 -28.82 34.37 1.71
CA ALA A 655 -28.22 33.97 0.44
C ALA A 655 -27.10 34.94 -0.03
N SER A 656 -26.75 35.93 0.80
CA SER A 656 -25.75 36.95 0.54
C SER A 656 -24.48 36.68 1.35
N LEU A 657 -23.32 37.05 0.81
CA LEU A 657 -22.03 36.96 1.50
C LEU A 657 -21.26 38.28 1.39
N ASP A 658 -20.37 38.51 2.33
CA ASP A 658 -19.40 39.59 2.38
C ASP A 658 -18.06 39.08 2.92
N SER A 659 -17.03 39.03 2.07
CA SER A 659 -15.69 38.56 2.44
C SER A 659 -15.68 37.21 3.17
N PRO A 660 -16.21 36.13 2.58
CA PRO A 660 -16.21 34.82 3.19
C PRO A 660 -14.77 34.31 3.36
N SER A 661 -14.43 33.87 4.57
CA SER A 661 -13.03 33.65 4.98
C SER A 661 -12.75 32.29 5.60
N GLY A 662 -13.79 31.53 5.96
CA GLY A 662 -13.68 30.22 6.59
C GLY A 662 -14.76 29.25 6.11
N LEU A 663 -14.41 27.97 5.98
CA LEU A 663 -15.29 26.91 5.49
C LEU A 663 -15.15 25.64 6.34
N ALA A 664 -16.27 24.99 6.65
CA ALA A 664 -16.31 23.63 7.17
C ALA A 664 -17.49 22.86 6.57
N VAL A 665 -17.42 21.53 6.59
CA VAL A 665 -18.43 20.63 6.04
C VAL A 665 -18.55 19.37 6.89
N HIS A 666 -19.78 18.88 7.09
CA HIS A 666 -20.02 17.62 7.79
C HIS A 666 -21.29 16.93 7.26
N GLY A 667 -21.15 15.70 6.78
CA GLY A 667 -22.20 15.01 6.04
C GLY A 667 -22.65 15.84 4.83
N ARG A 668 -23.93 16.22 4.78
CA ARG A 668 -24.46 17.14 3.76
C ARG A 668 -24.26 18.63 4.10
N ARG A 669 -23.94 19.00 5.34
CA ARG A 669 -23.94 20.40 5.79
C ARG A 669 -22.73 21.18 5.30
N LEU A 670 -22.93 22.45 4.96
CA LEU A 670 -21.89 23.44 4.67
C LEU A 670 -21.99 24.60 5.66
N PHE A 671 -20.85 25.02 6.21
CA PHE A 671 -20.70 26.18 7.08
C PHE A 671 -19.80 27.20 6.39
N ILE A 672 -20.28 28.44 6.26
CA ILE A 672 -19.54 29.56 5.67
C ILE A 672 -19.37 30.64 6.72
N LEU A 673 -18.13 30.96 7.10
CA LEU A 673 -17.83 32.17 7.86
C LEU A 673 -17.91 33.36 6.90
N ASP A 674 -19.01 34.10 7.03
CA ASP A 674 -19.35 35.30 6.30
C ASP A 674 -18.70 36.51 7.01
N GLY A 675 -17.40 36.67 6.75
CA GLY A 675 -16.45 37.40 7.58
C GLY A 675 -16.76 38.88 7.75
N GLY A 676 -17.05 39.59 6.65
CA GLY A 676 -17.40 41.02 6.67
C GLY A 676 -18.69 41.30 7.46
N ASN A 677 -19.64 40.38 7.41
CA ASN A 677 -20.88 40.44 8.17
C ASN A 677 -20.76 39.93 9.63
N MET A 678 -19.59 39.41 10.05
CA MET A 678 -19.34 38.88 11.40
C MET A 678 -20.32 37.76 11.81
N ARG A 679 -20.55 36.79 10.92
CA ARG A 679 -21.51 35.68 11.16
C ARG A 679 -21.10 34.38 10.46
N ILE A 680 -21.61 33.25 10.92
CA ILE A 680 -21.49 31.96 10.23
C ILE A 680 -22.86 31.59 9.69
N LEU A 681 -22.95 31.34 8.38
CA LEU A 681 -24.14 30.83 7.72
C LEU A 681 -24.09 29.29 7.65
N VAL A 682 -25.16 28.64 8.09
CA VAL A 682 -25.31 27.18 8.11
C VAL A 682 -26.27 26.75 7.01
N TYR A 683 -25.83 25.83 6.15
CA TYR A 683 -26.64 25.24 5.08
C TYR A 683 -26.79 23.74 5.37
N ASP A 684 -27.97 23.28 5.79
CA ASP A 684 -28.25 21.86 6.06
C ASP A 684 -28.23 21.01 4.77
N ASP A 685 -28.77 21.55 3.67
CA ASP A 685 -28.72 20.97 2.33
C ASP A 685 -28.28 22.02 1.29
N PRO A 686 -26.97 22.15 1.03
CA PRO A 686 -26.41 23.06 0.06
C PRO A 686 -26.55 22.55 -1.39
N ASP A 687 -27.17 21.39 -1.65
CA ASP A 687 -27.58 20.98 -3.01
C ASP A 687 -29.00 21.48 -3.33
N ALA A 688 -29.93 21.39 -2.38
CA ALA A 688 -31.33 21.77 -2.57
C ALA A 688 -31.55 23.29 -2.68
N ARG A 689 -30.73 24.10 -2.01
CA ARG A 689 -30.94 25.56 -1.90
C ARG A 689 -29.65 26.38 -1.88
N LEU A 690 -29.79 27.69 -2.09
CA LEU A 690 -28.71 28.69 -2.05
C LEU A 690 -28.86 29.68 -0.88
N ALA A 691 -29.87 29.50 -0.03
CA ALA A 691 -30.07 30.23 1.21
C ALA A 691 -29.73 29.34 2.41
N ALA A 692 -29.11 29.93 3.42
CA ALA A 692 -28.80 29.32 4.71
C ALA A 692 -30.06 29.12 5.58
N ASP A 693 -30.01 28.13 6.47
CA ASP A 693 -31.08 27.74 7.40
C ASP A 693 -30.92 28.37 8.77
N ALA A 694 -29.67 28.56 9.21
CA ALA A 694 -29.35 29.19 10.49
C ALA A 694 -28.17 30.16 10.37
N VAL A 695 -28.08 31.09 11.32
CA VAL A 695 -26.97 32.04 11.47
C VAL A 695 -26.42 32.06 12.90
N ILE A 696 -25.12 31.82 13.03
CA ILE A 696 -24.40 31.82 14.31
C ILE A 696 -23.52 33.09 14.39
N GLY A 697 -23.39 33.67 15.57
CA GLY A 697 -22.66 34.93 15.78
C GLY A 697 -23.52 36.19 15.65
N GLN A 698 -24.75 36.09 15.14
CA GLN A 698 -25.72 37.18 15.03
C GLN A 698 -27.12 36.67 15.43
N ALA A 699 -28.03 37.60 15.74
CA ALA A 699 -29.38 37.28 16.17
C ALA A 699 -30.27 36.76 15.01
N ASP A 700 -30.04 37.26 13.79
CA ASP A 700 -30.79 36.94 12.58
C ASP A 700 -29.97 37.24 11.31
N PHE A 701 -30.52 36.92 10.14
CA PHE A 701 -29.87 37.12 8.85
C PHE A 701 -29.81 38.58 8.36
N ALA A 702 -30.44 39.51 9.07
CA ALA A 702 -30.44 40.95 8.75
C ALA A 702 -29.51 41.76 9.68
N SER A 703 -28.96 41.12 10.71
CA SER A 703 -27.99 41.65 11.65
C SER A 703 -26.57 41.35 11.20
N ALA A 704 -25.67 42.33 11.35
CA ALA A 704 -24.25 42.19 11.06
C ALA A 704 -23.41 43.09 11.97
N GLY A 705 -22.11 42.79 12.03
CA GLY A 705 -21.12 43.64 12.69
C GLY A 705 -20.76 43.23 14.11
N PHE A 706 -20.02 44.10 14.78
CA PHE A 706 -19.20 43.74 15.94
C PHE A 706 -19.91 43.88 17.28
N ALA A 707 -19.68 42.92 18.17
CA ALA A 707 -20.13 42.94 19.55
C ALA A 707 -19.00 42.51 20.52
N PRO A 708 -19.10 42.79 21.83
CA PRO A 708 -18.22 42.20 22.83
C PRO A 708 -18.24 40.67 22.77
N ALA A 709 -17.11 40.02 23.07
CA ALA A 709 -17.03 38.57 23.13
C ALA A 709 -18.04 38.01 24.14
N SER A 710 -18.85 37.05 23.69
CA SER A 710 -19.79 36.30 24.51
C SER A 710 -19.83 34.85 24.02
N ALA A 711 -20.80 34.05 24.51
CA ALA A 711 -21.07 32.72 23.96
C ALA A 711 -21.78 32.79 22.59
N THR A 712 -22.53 33.87 22.32
CA THR A 712 -23.29 34.06 21.06
C THR A 712 -22.61 35.02 20.08
N ARG A 713 -21.48 35.65 20.45
CA ARG A 713 -20.76 36.65 19.65
C ARG A 713 -19.27 36.36 19.59
N PHE A 714 -18.73 36.28 18.37
CA PHE A 714 -17.30 36.17 18.07
C PHE A 714 -16.76 37.49 17.47
N ARG A 715 -15.43 37.64 17.40
CA ARG A 715 -14.75 38.89 17.04
C ARG A 715 -13.84 38.79 15.82
N SER A 716 -13.68 37.62 15.22
CA SER A 716 -12.89 37.43 13.99
C SER A 716 -13.70 37.45 12.68
N PRO A 717 -13.34 38.33 11.72
CA PRO A 717 -13.78 38.25 10.33
C PRO A 717 -12.89 37.33 9.47
N TYR A 718 -11.72 36.90 9.98
CA TYR A 718 -10.78 36.03 9.26
C TYR A 718 -10.34 34.87 10.17
N SER A 719 -10.90 33.68 9.95
CA SER A 719 -10.50 32.47 10.68
C SER A 719 -10.99 31.16 10.07
N GLY A 720 -10.28 30.09 10.42
CA GLY A 720 -10.66 28.72 10.08
C GLY A 720 -11.85 28.20 10.90
N LEU A 721 -12.74 27.51 10.20
CA LEU A 721 -13.74 26.59 10.75
C LEU A 721 -13.26 25.14 10.61
N ALA A 722 -13.73 24.27 11.49
CA ALA A 722 -13.61 22.81 11.36
C ALA A 722 -14.79 22.09 12.03
N THR A 723 -14.96 20.79 11.77
CA THR A 723 -16.00 19.94 12.37
C THR A 723 -15.43 18.61 12.82
N ASP A 724 -16.03 17.99 13.82
CA ASP A 724 -15.74 16.60 14.22
C ASP A 724 -16.72 15.57 13.61
N ARG A 725 -16.61 14.29 14.02
CA ARG A 725 -17.47 13.19 13.55
C ARG A 725 -18.89 13.26 14.10
N GLU A 726 -19.09 13.96 15.21
CA GLU A 726 -20.39 14.24 15.79
C GLU A 726 -21.06 15.47 15.14
N GLY A 727 -20.38 16.12 14.19
CA GLY A 727 -20.89 17.26 13.45
C GLY A 727 -20.94 18.55 14.27
N ARG A 728 -20.17 18.64 15.36
CA ARG A 728 -20.00 19.85 16.17
C ARG A 728 -19.03 20.79 15.44
N LEU A 729 -19.40 22.07 15.34
CA LEU A 729 -18.65 23.10 14.64
C LEU A 729 -17.65 23.76 15.59
N PHE A 730 -16.41 23.93 15.14
CA PHE A 730 -15.35 24.66 15.83
C PHE A 730 -14.96 25.92 15.05
N LEU A 731 -14.78 27.03 15.77
CA LEU A 731 -14.39 28.33 15.24
C LEU A 731 -13.13 28.81 15.97
N ALA A 732 -12.07 29.17 15.23
CA ALA A 732 -11.02 30.03 15.77
C ALA A 732 -11.54 31.47 15.88
N ASP A 733 -11.67 32.01 17.08
CA ASP A 733 -12.05 33.40 17.31
C ASP A 733 -10.79 34.22 17.63
N SER A 734 -9.96 34.38 16.59
CA SER A 734 -8.63 35.03 16.58
C SER A 734 -8.55 36.32 17.40
N HIS A 735 -9.46 37.29 17.18
CA HIS A 735 -9.45 38.57 17.92
C HIS A 735 -9.97 38.48 19.37
N ALA A 736 -10.53 37.34 19.77
CA ALA A 736 -10.81 37.02 21.17
C ALA A 736 -9.84 35.98 21.76
N ASN A 737 -8.78 35.60 21.02
CA ASN A 737 -7.73 34.68 21.49
C ASN A 737 -8.29 33.35 22.05
N ARG A 738 -9.28 32.77 21.36
CA ARG A 738 -10.01 31.56 21.82
C ARG A 738 -10.47 30.68 20.66
N VAL A 739 -10.87 29.45 20.97
CA VAL A 739 -11.64 28.57 20.08
C VAL A 739 -13.01 28.31 20.73
N LEU A 740 -14.08 28.37 19.94
CA LEU A 740 -15.46 28.06 20.36
C LEU A 740 -15.96 26.77 19.70
N ARG A 741 -16.82 26.01 20.39
CA ARG A 741 -17.59 24.89 19.82
C ARG A 741 -19.09 25.17 19.85
N PHE A 742 -19.80 24.72 18.82
CA PHE A 742 -21.26 24.74 18.71
C PHE A 742 -21.74 23.34 18.32
N SER A 743 -22.55 22.69 19.15
CA SER A 743 -23.10 21.35 18.87
C SER A 743 -24.48 21.39 18.20
N PRO A 744 -24.78 20.51 17.23
CA PRO A 744 -26.11 20.46 16.60
C PRO A 744 -27.20 20.10 17.63
N PRO A 745 -28.48 20.52 17.41
CA PRO A 745 -28.98 21.23 16.24
C PRO A 745 -28.61 22.72 16.21
N PHE A 746 -28.29 23.23 15.03
CA PHE A 746 -27.94 24.63 14.82
C PHE A 746 -29.19 25.52 14.71
N ALA A 747 -29.10 26.73 15.25
CA ALA A 747 -30.19 27.71 15.25
C ALA A 747 -29.64 29.15 15.20
N ASN A 748 -30.53 30.12 14.98
CA ASN A 748 -30.17 31.54 15.08
C ASN A 748 -29.81 31.95 16.51
N ASP A 749 -28.89 32.91 16.65
CA ASP A 749 -28.38 33.41 17.94
C ASP A 749 -27.76 32.33 18.87
N MET A 750 -27.38 31.17 18.31
CA MET A 750 -26.90 30.03 19.08
C MET A 750 -25.66 30.37 19.93
N ALA A 751 -25.67 29.90 21.18
CA ALA A 751 -24.54 30.00 22.10
C ALA A 751 -23.55 28.84 21.91
N ALA A 752 -22.26 29.15 21.98
CA ALA A 752 -21.20 28.17 22.08
C ALA A 752 -21.29 27.38 23.40
N ASP A 753 -20.94 26.10 23.34
CA ASP A 753 -20.99 25.14 24.46
C ASP A 753 -19.60 24.69 24.95
N LEU A 754 -18.53 25.29 24.41
CA LEU A 754 -17.13 25.10 24.80
C LEU A 754 -16.33 26.37 24.51
N VAL A 755 -15.38 26.69 25.39
CA VAL A 755 -14.32 27.69 25.14
C VAL A 755 -12.93 27.16 25.52
N VAL A 756 -12.04 27.08 24.52
CA VAL A 756 -10.63 26.71 24.68
C VAL A 756 -9.76 27.96 24.46
N GLY A 757 -8.65 28.09 25.20
CA GLY A 757 -7.75 29.26 25.13
C GLY A 757 -8.12 30.43 26.06
N GLN A 758 -9.28 30.36 26.74
CA GLN A 758 -9.75 31.34 27.73
C GLN A 758 -10.43 30.61 28.90
N ALA A 759 -10.57 31.31 30.02
CA ALA A 759 -11.26 30.79 31.21
C ALA A 759 -12.80 30.87 31.13
N ASN A 760 -13.36 31.63 30.18
CA ASN A 760 -14.79 31.81 29.97
C ASN A 760 -15.09 32.45 28.61
N PHE A 761 -16.37 32.51 28.23
CA PHE A 761 -16.86 33.06 26.97
C PHE A 761 -16.77 34.60 26.81
N THR A 762 -16.15 35.34 27.74
CA THR A 762 -15.98 36.81 27.64
C THR A 762 -14.52 37.26 27.67
N GLY A 763 -13.59 36.38 28.03
CA GLY A 763 -12.16 36.67 28.00
C GLY A 763 -11.63 36.86 26.58
N THR A 764 -10.74 37.84 26.41
CA THR A 764 -10.11 38.14 25.10
C THR A 764 -8.58 38.29 25.18
N GLY A 765 -7.95 37.97 26.32
CA GLY A 765 -6.53 38.25 26.53
C GLY A 765 -5.64 37.27 25.77
N ALA A 766 -4.57 37.75 25.13
CA ALA A 766 -3.54 36.89 24.55
C ALA A 766 -2.64 36.25 25.63
N GLY A 767 -1.92 35.18 25.30
CA GLY A 767 -0.92 34.58 26.18
C GLY A 767 -0.23 33.34 25.61
N LEU A 768 0.89 32.96 26.26
CA LEU A 768 1.76 31.87 25.83
C LEU A 768 1.47 30.52 26.50
N SER A 769 0.86 30.44 27.69
CA SER A 769 0.70 29.16 28.40
C SER A 769 -0.13 28.12 27.60
N ALA A 770 -0.02 26.84 27.96
CA ALA A 770 -0.69 25.74 27.25
C ALA A 770 -2.23 25.87 27.12
N SER A 771 -2.87 26.70 27.94
CA SER A 771 -4.31 27.01 27.92
C SER A 771 -4.65 28.39 27.34
N ARG A 772 -3.73 29.03 26.59
CA ARG A 772 -3.87 30.40 26.05
C ARG A 772 -3.30 30.48 24.62
N PHE A 773 -3.85 31.40 23.83
CA PHE A 773 -3.44 31.68 22.46
C PHE A 773 -3.06 33.15 22.28
N ASP A 774 -2.35 33.47 21.20
CA ASP A 774 -2.23 34.79 20.60
C ASP A 774 -2.60 34.69 19.11
N PHE A 775 -3.79 35.22 18.81
CA PHE A 775 -4.38 35.30 17.48
C PHE A 775 -4.48 33.94 16.75
N PRO A 776 -5.20 32.95 17.33
CA PRO A 776 -5.37 31.64 16.72
C PRO A 776 -6.09 31.75 15.37
N TRP A 777 -5.52 31.20 14.30
CA TRP A 777 -5.98 31.43 12.93
C TRP A 777 -6.80 30.27 12.36
N ALA A 778 -6.40 29.03 12.62
CA ALA A 778 -7.06 27.83 12.11
C ALA A 778 -7.21 26.75 13.18
N VAL A 779 -8.17 25.86 12.95
CA VAL A 779 -8.46 24.68 13.77
C VAL A 779 -8.59 23.45 12.89
N ALA A 780 -8.25 22.28 13.42
CA ALA A 780 -8.46 20.98 12.79
C ALA A 780 -8.72 19.91 13.87
N LEU A 781 -9.37 18.80 13.50
CA LEU A 781 -9.66 17.67 14.39
C LEU A 781 -9.04 16.38 13.82
N ASP A 782 -8.53 15.49 14.68
CA ASP A 782 -7.99 14.18 14.27
C ASP A 782 -8.99 13.00 14.46
N GLU A 783 -8.60 11.76 14.14
CA GLU A 783 -9.47 10.57 14.37
C GLU A 783 -9.79 10.30 15.85
N SER A 784 -9.00 10.82 16.79
CA SER A 784 -9.32 10.74 18.22
C SER A 784 -10.25 11.87 18.72
N GLY A 785 -10.61 12.82 17.84
CA GLY A 785 -11.38 14.01 18.20
C GLY A 785 -10.56 15.07 18.95
N ALA A 786 -9.22 14.97 18.91
CA ALA A 786 -8.37 15.99 19.51
C ALA A 786 -8.30 17.23 18.63
N LEU A 787 -8.30 18.40 19.28
CA LEU A 787 -8.28 19.70 18.62
C LEU A 787 -6.84 20.18 18.39
N LEU A 788 -6.51 20.47 17.14
CA LEU A 788 -5.30 21.16 16.73
C LEU A 788 -5.61 22.65 16.50
N VAL A 789 -4.76 23.55 16.97
CA VAL A 789 -4.95 25.01 16.85
C VAL A 789 -3.68 25.67 16.32
N ALA A 790 -3.79 26.44 15.23
CA ALA A 790 -2.73 27.28 14.70
C ALA A 790 -2.64 28.57 15.51
N ASP A 791 -1.74 28.60 16.48
CA ASP A 791 -1.53 29.71 17.40
C ASP A 791 -0.55 30.71 16.76
N ARG A 792 -1.07 31.51 15.83
CA ARG A 792 -0.32 32.16 14.74
C ARG A 792 0.78 33.10 15.25
N ASN A 793 0.46 34.01 16.16
CA ASN A 793 1.42 35.00 16.66
C ASN A 793 2.41 34.41 17.67
N ASN A 794 2.03 33.31 18.33
CA ASN A 794 2.96 32.49 19.12
C ASN A 794 3.79 31.52 18.25
N HIS A 795 3.60 31.55 16.93
CA HIS A 795 4.33 30.79 15.92
C HIS A 795 4.39 29.28 16.19
N ARG A 796 3.25 28.67 16.53
CA ARG A 796 3.16 27.26 16.92
C ARG A 796 1.83 26.60 16.58
N VAL A 797 1.80 25.28 16.63
CA VAL A 797 0.56 24.48 16.66
C VAL A 797 0.42 23.83 18.03
N LEU A 798 -0.77 23.91 18.63
CA LEU A 798 -1.10 23.26 19.91
C LEU A 798 -2.11 22.13 19.72
N ARG A 799 -1.96 21.02 20.47
CA ARG A 799 -2.93 19.91 20.52
C ARG A 799 -3.62 19.80 21.87
N PHE A 800 -4.94 19.70 21.86
CA PHE A 800 -5.81 19.45 23.02
C PHE A 800 -6.52 18.10 22.83
N PRO A 801 -6.28 17.09 23.70
CA PRO A 801 -6.86 15.76 23.54
C PRO A 801 -8.36 15.75 23.88
N ALA A 802 -9.12 14.86 23.25
CA ALA A 802 -10.48 14.56 23.68
C ALA A 802 -10.49 13.77 25.03
N PRO A 803 -11.55 13.90 25.86
CA PRO A 803 -12.69 14.81 25.70
C PRO A 803 -12.30 16.26 26.03
N LEU A 804 -12.72 17.20 25.18
CA LEU A 804 -12.44 18.62 25.35
C LEU A 804 -13.30 19.24 26.47
N SER A 805 -12.70 20.10 27.29
CA SER A 805 -13.36 20.88 28.34
C SER A 805 -13.01 22.37 28.28
N ASP A 806 -13.80 23.20 28.95
CA ASP A 806 -13.48 24.62 29.10
C ASP A 806 -12.12 24.81 29.77
N ALA A 807 -11.39 25.85 29.34
CA ALA A 807 -10.07 26.24 29.88
C ALA A 807 -8.98 25.15 29.87
N MET A 808 -9.17 24.06 29.11
CA MET A 808 -8.23 22.94 29.02
C MET A 808 -6.82 23.40 28.58
N ALA A 809 -5.80 22.70 29.05
CA ALA A 809 -4.42 22.89 28.61
C ALA A 809 -4.05 21.93 27.46
N ALA A 810 -3.28 22.43 26.50
CA ALA A 810 -2.68 21.61 25.45
C ALA A 810 -1.70 20.59 26.02
N THR A 811 -1.57 19.44 25.35
CA THR A 811 -0.66 18.34 25.72
C THR A 811 0.44 18.09 24.70
N GLY A 812 0.46 18.84 23.59
CA GLY A 812 1.53 18.78 22.59
C GLY A 812 1.69 20.11 21.85
N VAL A 813 2.90 20.36 21.34
CA VAL A 813 3.25 21.58 20.60
C VAL A 813 4.25 21.30 19.47
N LEU A 814 4.05 21.95 18.32
CA LEU A 814 4.96 22.00 17.17
C LEU A 814 5.35 23.45 16.86
N GLY A 815 6.55 23.68 16.32
CA GLY A 815 7.03 25.02 15.95
C GLY A 815 7.84 25.72 17.02
N GLN A 816 7.86 25.19 18.24
CA GLN A 816 8.37 25.80 19.46
C GLN A 816 8.86 24.72 20.44
N ALA A 817 9.98 25.00 21.12
CA ALA A 817 10.61 24.12 22.10
C ALA A 817 9.73 23.78 23.33
N GLY A 818 8.63 24.51 23.55
CA GLY A 818 7.64 24.20 24.57
C GLY A 818 6.51 25.22 24.61
N PHE A 819 5.57 25.04 25.54
CA PHE A 819 4.47 26.00 25.72
C PHE A 819 4.93 27.38 26.19
N GLY A 820 6.08 27.51 26.85
CA GLY A 820 6.56 28.79 27.37
C GLY A 820 7.11 29.76 26.30
N THR A 821 7.29 29.30 25.05
CA THR A 821 8.00 30.07 24.01
C THR A 821 7.08 30.42 22.84
N GLY A 822 7.29 31.62 22.30
CA GLY A 822 6.60 32.13 21.10
C GLY A 822 7.49 33.11 20.32
N VAL A 823 8.81 32.94 20.41
CA VAL A 823 9.78 33.73 19.63
C VAL A 823 10.14 32.91 18.39
N PRO A 824 10.22 33.50 17.18
CA PRO A 824 10.74 32.81 16.02
C PRO A 824 12.18 32.32 16.25
N SER A 825 12.41 31.02 16.18
CA SER A 825 13.75 30.46 16.05
C SER A 825 14.21 30.49 14.58
N ALA A 826 15.46 30.14 14.31
CA ALA A 826 15.96 30.02 12.94
C ALA A 826 15.12 29.02 12.11
N THR A 827 15.01 29.25 10.81
CA THR A 827 14.23 28.38 9.91
C THR A 827 14.79 26.95 9.91
N SER A 828 14.02 26.01 10.44
CA SER A 828 14.37 24.59 10.57
C SER A 828 13.16 23.70 10.21
N ARG A 829 13.31 22.38 10.32
CA ARG A 829 12.17 21.42 10.22
C ARG A 829 11.30 21.39 11.49
N THR A 830 11.78 21.92 12.61
CA THR A 830 11.02 21.96 13.87
C THR A 830 10.25 23.27 14.02
N SER A 831 10.82 24.40 13.58
CA SER A 831 10.28 25.74 13.83
C SER A 831 9.15 26.15 12.89
N LEU A 832 8.24 27.02 13.35
CA LEU A 832 7.19 27.67 12.56
C LEU A 832 7.29 29.21 12.67
N LEU A 833 6.64 29.94 11.77
CA LEU A 833 6.56 31.41 11.70
C LEU A 833 5.22 31.81 11.07
N HIS A 834 4.23 32.14 11.91
CA HIS A 834 2.85 32.38 11.50
C HIS A 834 2.20 31.16 10.79
N PRO A 835 2.01 30.03 11.50
CA PRO A 835 1.17 28.96 10.99
C PRO A 835 -0.26 29.45 10.79
N VAL A 836 -0.85 29.14 9.63
CA VAL A 836 -2.19 29.62 9.22
C VAL A 836 -3.09 28.51 8.69
N GLY A 837 -2.54 27.44 8.12
CA GLY A 837 -3.31 26.27 7.68
C GLY A 837 -2.92 25.04 8.47
N ILE A 838 -3.90 24.23 8.89
CA ILE A 838 -3.68 22.91 9.49
C ILE A 838 -4.73 21.94 8.93
N ALA A 839 -4.30 20.73 8.56
CA ALA A 839 -5.19 19.59 8.37
C ALA A 839 -4.56 18.34 9.00
N ALA A 840 -5.40 17.40 9.44
CA ALA A 840 -4.97 16.09 9.94
C ALA A 840 -5.69 14.98 9.15
N ASP A 841 -4.99 13.88 8.90
CA ASP A 841 -5.57 12.70 8.25
C ASP A 841 -6.06 11.65 9.26
N LYS A 842 -6.64 10.56 8.74
CA LYS A 842 -7.18 9.48 9.57
C LYS A 842 -6.12 8.66 10.29
N GLN A 843 -4.88 8.74 9.84
CA GLN A 843 -3.75 8.06 10.42
C GLN A 843 -3.08 8.90 11.52
N GLY A 844 -3.52 10.16 11.71
CA GLY A 844 -2.98 11.10 12.68
C GLY A 844 -1.79 11.91 12.16
N ASN A 845 -1.49 11.85 10.86
CA ASN A 845 -0.49 12.70 10.23
C ASN A 845 -1.06 14.12 10.08
N VAL A 846 -0.18 15.13 10.05
CA VAL A 846 -0.57 16.54 10.08
C VAL A 846 0.16 17.31 8.99
N VAL A 847 -0.57 18.16 8.25
CA VAL A 847 -0.01 19.15 7.34
C VAL A 847 -0.18 20.54 7.95
N VAL A 848 0.87 21.35 7.94
CA VAL A 848 0.88 22.74 8.43
C VAL A 848 1.37 23.68 7.34
N ILE A 849 0.65 24.79 7.10
CA ILE A 849 1.12 25.90 6.26
C ILE A 849 1.79 26.94 7.14
N ASP A 850 3.09 27.15 6.89
CA ASP A 850 3.99 28.06 7.59
C ASP A 850 4.16 29.34 6.73
N SER A 851 3.14 30.19 6.74
CA SER A 851 3.01 31.30 5.78
C SER A 851 4.12 32.34 5.87
N GLY A 852 4.65 32.63 7.07
CA GLY A 852 5.78 33.55 7.24
C GLY A 852 7.10 33.04 6.63
N ARG A 853 7.13 31.80 6.16
CA ARG A 853 8.24 31.16 5.45
C ARG A 853 7.85 30.58 4.09
N SER A 854 6.64 30.88 3.60
CA SER A 854 6.12 30.47 2.29
C SER A 854 6.29 28.97 2.00
N ARG A 855 6.00 28.12 2.99
CA ARG A 855 6.24 26.66 2.91
C ARG A 855 5.15 25.81 3.56
N ILE A 856 5.07 24.55 3.13
CA ILE A 856 4.20 23.51 3.71
C ILE A 856 5.07 22.49 4.42
N LEU A 857 4.70 22.11 5.64
CA LEU A 857 5.37 21.06 6.42
C LEU A 857 4.41 19.87 6.60
N ALA A 858 4.90 18.66 6.35
CA ALA A 858 4.19 17.41 6.59
C ALA A 858 4.84 16.67 7.76
N TYR A 859 4.02 16.16 8.68
CA TYR A 859 4.44 15.45 9.89
C TYR A 859 3.74 14.08 9.97
N ASP A 860 4.52 13.00 10.09
CA ASP A 860 4.01 11.64 10.21
C ASP A 860 3.73 11.34 11.71
N ARG A 861 2.44 11.35 12.08
CA ARG A 861 1.92 11.16 13.45
C ARG A 861 2.65 11.94 14.56
N PRO A 862 2.79 13.28 14.45
CA PRO A 862 3.60 14.10 15.38
C PRO A 862 3.15 14.03 16.83
N PHE A 863 1.88 13.72 17.07
CA PHE A 863 1.28 13.68 18.41
C PHE A 863 0.92 12.28 18.91
N ALA A 864 1.32 11.23 18.20
CA ALA A 864 1.12 9.87 18.71
C ALA A 864 1.92 9.64 19.99
N SER A 865 1.22 9.23 21.05
CA SER A 865 1.83 8.54 22.18
C SER A 865 2.39 7.18 21.74
N ALA A 866 3.05 6.44 22.64
CA ALA A 866 3.36 5.04 22.37
C ALA A 866 2.09 4.29 21.94
N ALA A 867 2.19 3.49 20.88
CA ALA A 867 1.08 2.80 20.24
C ALA A 867 0.25 2.02 21.28
N ALA A 868 -1.08 2.12 21.19
CA ALA A 868 -1.95 1.48 22.17
C ALA A 868 -1.73 -0.04 22.14
N PRO A 869 -1.31 -0.68 23.26
CA PRO A 869 -1.04 -2.11 23.25
C PRO A 869 -2.31 -2.88 22.91
N GLY A 870 -2.18 -3.89 22.05
CA GLY A 870 -3.28 -4.79 21.75
C GLY A 870 -3.83 -5.41 23.04
N ARG A 871 -5.15 -5.40 23.21
CA ARG A 871 -5.82 -6.01 24.37
C ARG A 871 -7.08 -6.75 23.95
N LEU A 872 -7.51 -7.70 24.78
CA LEU A 872 -8.80 -8.37 24.62
C LEU A 872 -9.92 -7.38 24.98
N VAL A 873 -10.87 -7.17 24.06
CA VAL A 873 -12.02 -6.25 24.26
C VAL A 873 -13.39 -6.91 24.15
N ASN A 874 -13.42 -8.15 23.66
CA ASN A 874 -14.62 -8.96 23.57
C ASN A 874 -14.35 -10.44 23.85
N LEU A 875 -15.29 -11.07 24.54
CA LEU A 875 -15.52 -12.51 24.60
C LEU A 875 -16.83 -12.82 23.87
N SER A 876 -16.85 -13.90 23.11
CA SER A 876 -18.08 -14.58 22.69
C SER A 876 -17.88 -16.10 22.72
N THR A 877 -18.86 -16.89 23.17
CA THR A 877 -18.78 -18.36 23.02
C THR A 877 -20.14 -18.95 22.65
N ARG A 878 -20.20 -19.65 21.52
CA ARG A 878 -21.36 -20.41 21.03
C ARG A 878 -21.22 -21.89 21.38
N MET A 879 -22.23 -22.46 22.03
CA MET A 879 -22.30 -23.91 22.31
C MET A 879 -23.73 -24.36 22.69
N SER A 880 -23.93 -25.67 22.87
CA SER A 880 -25.21 -26.25 23.31
C SER A 880 -25.44 -26.05 24.81
N VAL A 881 -26.36 -25.17 25.19
CA VAL A 881 -26.79 -24.92 26.58
C VAL A 881 -27.74 -26.04 27.02
N ARG A 882 -27.44 -26.65 28.17
CA ARG A 882 -28.28 -27.70 28.78
C ARG A 882 -28.52 -27.39 30.26
N THR A 883 -29.06 -28.36 31.00
CA THR A 883 -29.44 -28.24 32.42
C THR A 883 -28.37 -28.78 33.37
N GLY A 884 -28.38 -28.34 34.64
CA GLY A 884 -27.48 -28.87 35.67
C GLY A 884 -26.02 -28.49 35.40
N ASP A 885 -25.10 -29.45 35.49
CA ASP A 885 -23.68 -29.20 35.29
C ASP A 885 -23.30 -28.88 33.82
N ASP A 886 -24.21 -29.07 32.87
CA ASP A 886 -24.02 -28.77 31.44
C ASP A 886 -24.52 -27.35 31.02
N VAL A 887 -24.87 -26.47 31.97
CA VAL A 887 -25.13 -25.04 31.64
C VAL A 887 -23.89 -24.37 31.05
N LEU A 888 -24.08 -23.36 30.20
CA LEU A 888 -22.99 -22.59 29.62
C LEU A 888 -22.49 -21.59 30.68
N ILE A 889 -21.19 -21.67 31.02
CA ILE A 889 -20.56 -20.78 32.00
C ILE A 889 -19.41 -20.01 31.37
N GLY A 890 -19.56 -18.70 31.20
CA GLY A 890 -18.50 -17.76 30.78
C GLY A 890 -17.88 -17.03 31.98
N GLY A 891 -16.63 -17.33 32.30
CA GLY A 891 -15.82 -16.60 33.26
C GLY A 891 -14.94 -15.53 32.61
N PHE A 892 -14.73 -14.42 33.31
CA PHE A 892 -13.85 -13.33 32.87
C PHE A 892 -13.23 -12.61 34.08
N VAL A 893 -12.04 -12.05 33.90
CA VAL A 893 -11.37 -11.21 34.92
C VAL A 893 -11.16 -9.80 34.38
N ILE A 894 -11.58 -8.82 35.18
CA ILE A 894 -11.23 -7.41 34.98
C ILE A 894 -9.92 -7.16 35.73
N GLY A 895 -8.86 -6.82 35.00
CA GLY A 895 -7.56 -6.46 35.57
C GLY A 895 -7.51 -5.00 36.04
N GLY A 896 -6.30 -4.52 36.32
CA GLY A 896 -6.07 -3.11 36.71
C GLY A 896 -6.56 -2.76 38.11
N THR A 897 -6.78 -1.46 38.35
CA THR A 897 -7.11 -0.89 39.69
C THR A 897 -8.40 -0.08 39.71
N GLN A 898 -9.07 0.10 38.56
CA GLN A 898 -10.26 0.94 38.42
C GLN A 898 -11.48 0.12 37.94
N PRO A 899 -12.70 0.40 38.44
CA PRO A 899 -13.92 -0.25 37.96
C PRO A 899 -14.23 0.06 36.49
N LYS A 900 -14.59 -0.97 35.72
CA LYS A 900 -14.91 -0.92 34.28
C LYS A 900 -16.42 -1.04 34.04
N ASN A 901 -16.93 -0.41 32.99
CA ASN A 901 -18.26 -0.68 32.46
C ASN A 901 -18.22 -1.80 31.40
N VAL A 902 -19.04 -2.83 31.58
CA VAL A 902 -19.16 -3.97 30.66
C VAL A 902 -20.62 -4.21 30.28
N VAL A 903 -20.86 -4.66 29.04
CA VAL A 903 -22.13 -5.29 28.64
C VAL A 903 -21.91 -6.79 28.50
N LEU A 904 -22.74 -7.57 29.18
CA LEU A 904 -22.87 -9.01 28.96
C LEU A 904 -24.15 -9.29 28.17
N ARG A 905 -24.13 -10.28 27.28
CA ARG A 905 -25.31 -10.72 26.51
C ARG A 905 -25.45 -12.24 26.53
N ALA A 906 -26.69 -12.71 26.44
CA ALA A 906 -27.01 -14.08 26.09
C ALA A 906 -27.99 -14.08 24.92
N ARG A 907 -27.55 -14.61 23.78
CA ARG A 907 -28.35 -14.72 22.55
C ARG A 907 -28.79 -16.15 22.29
N GLY A 908 -29.98 -16.28 21.73
CA GLY A 908 -30.67 -17.54 21.50
C GLY A 908 -31.56 -17.42 20.25
N PRO A 909 -32.79 -16.88 20.34
CA PRO A 909 -33.71 -16.79 19.21
C PRO A 909 -33.12 -16.14 17.94
N SER A 910 -32.29 -15.10 18.09
CA SER A 910 -31.69 -14.41 16.95
C SER A 910 -30.61 -15.24 16.23
N LEU A 911 -30.14 -16.35 16.81
CA LEU A 911 -29.20 -17.29 16.16
C LEU A 911 -29.88 -18.11 15.06
N ALA A 912 -31.18 -18.41 15.19
CA ALA A 912 -31.94 -19.11 14.16
C ALA A 912 -32.00 -18.30 12.85
N GLY A 913 -32.08 -16.97 12.93
CA GLY A 913 -32.07 -16.06 11.79
C GLY A 913 -30.74 -16.02 11.02
N VAL A 914 -29.65 -16.52 11.60
CA VAL A 914 -28.33 -16.66 10.95
C VAL A 914 -27.96 -18.13 10.67
N GLY A 915 -28.96 -19.01 10.61
CA GLY A 915 -28.81 -20.40 10.18
C GLY A 915 -28.30 -21.37 11.26
N VAL A 916 -28.28 -20.98 12.54
CA VAL A 916 -27.94 -21.90 13.64
C VAL A 916 -29.16 -22.76 14.00
N PRO A 917 -29.12 -24.09 13.81
CA PRO A 917 -30.23 -24.97 14.17
C PRO A 917 -30.38 -25.09 15.70
N ASN A 918 -31.57 -25.45 16.17
CA ASN A 918 -31.87 -25.76 17.57
C ASN A 918 -31.46 -24.65 18.56
N ALA A 919 -31.61 -23.38 18.17
CA ALA A 919 -31.29 -22.23 19.02
C ALA A 919 -32.09 -22.24 20.33
N LEU A 920 -31.47 -21.80 21.42
CA LEU A 920 -32.13 -21.67 22.73
C LEU A 920 -33.25 -20.62 22.64
N LEU A 921 -34.48 -21.00 22.97
CA LEU A 921 -35.66 -20.17 22.71
C LEU A 921 -35.86 -19.01 23.70
N ASP A 922 -35.30 -19.12 24.90
CA ASP A 922 -35.44 -18.11 25.96
C ASP A 922 -34.22 -18.15 26.91
N PRO A 923 -33.10 -17.47 26.56
CA PRO A 923 -31.87 -17.43 27.34
C PRO A 923 -31.95 -16.49 28.57
N GLU A 924 -31.90 -17.07 29.76
CA GLU A 924 -31.63 -16.38 31.03
C GLU A 924 -30.11 -16.19 31.20
N LEU A 925 -29.68 -14.98 31.58
CA LEU A 925 -28.31 -14.62 31.91
C LEU A 925 -28.20 -14.21 33.39
N ARG A 926 -27.30 -14.85 34.14
CA ARG A 926 -27.01 -14.53 35.55
C ARG A 926 -25.54 -14.23 35.75
N LEU A 927 -25.23 -13.05 36.28
CA LEU A 927 -23.88 -12.59 36.60
C LEU A 927 -23.59 -12.78 38.10
N PHE A 928 -22.43 -13.36 38.40
CA PHE A 928 -21.97 -13.68 39.75
C PHE A 928 -20.62 -13.03 40.07
N SER A 929 -20.42 -12.73 41.36
CA SER A 929 -19.11 -12.54 41.97
C SER A 929 -18.96 -13.54 43.11
N GLY A 930 -17.99 -14.45 42.99
CA GLY A 930 -17.95 -15.66 43.83
C GLY A 930 -19.23 -16.50 43.65
N GLN A 931 -19.91 -16.81 44.76
CA GLN A 931 -21.19 -17.54 44.75
C GLN A 931 -22.42 -16.61 44.73
N THR A 932 -22.25 -15.30 44.79
CA THR A 932 -23.34 -14.32 44.91
C THR A 932 -23.79 -13.85 43.52
N VAL A 933 -25.08 -13.97 43.21
CA VAL A 933 -25.68 -13.30 42.04
C VAL A 933 -25.68 -11.79 42.26
N ILE A 934 -25.09 -11.04 41.34
CA ILE A 934 -25.02 -9.57 41.39
C ILE A 934 -25.89 -8.89 40.31
N ALA A 935 -26.27 -9.61 39.25
CA ALA A 935 -27.30 -9.20 38.29
C ALA A 935 -27.89 -10.43 37.59
N ALA A 936 -29.14 -10.30 37.11
CA ALA A 936 -29.82 -11.31 36.30
C ALA A 936 -30.74 -10.64 35.28
N ASN A 937 -30.92 -11.24 34.10
CA ASN A 937 -31.88 -10.81 33.10
C ASN A 937 -32.26 -11.96 32.15
N ASP A 938 -33.49 -11.99 31.66
CA ASP A 938 -33.99 -12.84 30.56
C ASP A 938 -34.52 -12.01 29.37
N THR A 939 -34.82 -10.72 29.58
CA THR A 939 -35.53 -9.85 28.64
C THR A 939 -34.86 -8.47 28.58
N TRP A 940 -33.90 -8.28 27.66
CA TRP A 940 -33.10 -7.03 27.58
C TRP A 940 -33.95 -5.77 27.43
N SER A 941 -35.04 -5.84 26.66
CA SER A 941 -35.93 -4.71 26.40
C SER A 941 -36.71 -4.24 27.63
N ALA A 942 -36.82 -5.07 28.68
CA ALA A 942 -37.40 -4.73 29.97
C ALA A 942 -36.37 -4.24 31.00
N ALA A 943 -35.07 -4.21 30.67
CA ALA A 943 -34.03 -3.79 31.59
C ALA A 943 -34.09 -2.27 31.88
N PRO A 944 -33.86 -1.83 33.14
CA PRO A 944 -33.86 -0.39 33.49
C PRO A 944 -32.87 0.48 32.70
N ASN A 945 -31.89 -0.14 32.05
CA ASN A 945 -30.84 0.48 31.25
C ASN A 945 -30.91 0.10 29.76
N ALA A 946 -32.04 -0.42 29.27
CA ALA A 946 -32.24 -0.80 27.86
C ALA A 946 -31.85 0.31 26.87
N ALA A 947 -32.26 1.56 27.13
CA ALA A 947 -31.90 2.70 26.27
C ALA A 947 -30.38 2.95 26.18
N ALA A 948 -29.61 2.69 27.25
CA ALA A 948 -28.15 2.83 27.22
C ALA A 948 -27.47 1.65 26.47
N ILE A 949 -28.06 0.46 26.56
CA ILE A 949 -27.62 -0.73 25.81
C ILE A 949 -27.88 -0.55 24.31
N GLU A 950 -29.02 0.03 23.94
CA GLU A 950 -29.41 0.36 22.56
C GLU A 950 -28.54 1.49 21.98
N LEU A 951 -28.40 2.61 22.69
CA LEU A 951 -27.61 3.77 22.26
C LEU A 951 -26.10 3.45 22.18
N GLY A 952 -25.63 2.48 22.97
CA GLY A 952 -24.28 1.90 22.86
C GLY A 952 -24.10 0.87 21.74
N GLY A 953 -25.14 0.52 20.98
CA GLY A 953 -25.07 -0.46 19.89
C GLY A 953 -24.99 -1.93 20.35
N PHE A 954 -25.27 -2.21 21.62
CA PHE A 954 -25.16 -3.55 22.21
C PHE A 954 -26.50 -4.30 22.33
N ALA A 955 -27.62 -3.69 21.98
CA ALA A 955 -28.95 -4.35 22.02
C ALA A 955 -28.97 -5.69 21.28
N PRO A 956 -29.45 -6.78 21.91
CA PRO A 956 -29.80 -8.02 21.21
C PRO A 956 -30.93 -7.81 20.19
N ASN A 957 -30.91 -8.58 19.11
CA ASN A 957 -31.83 -8.40 17.97
C ASN A 957 -33.21 -9.04 18.19
N HIS A 958 -33.46 -9.64 19.36
CA HIS A 958 -34.74 -10.25 19.73
C HIS A 958 -35.10 -9.89 21.17
N SER A 959 -36.38 -9.72 21.49
CA SER A 959 -36.82 -9.23 22.82
C SER A 959 -36.57 -10.22 23.95
N HIS A 960 -36.79 -11.51 23.69
CA HIS A 960 -36.47 -12.66 24.56
C HIS A 960 -34.96 -13.02 24.52
N GLU A 961 -34.09 -12.02 24.57
CA GLU A 961 -32.65 -12.23 24.74
C GLU A 961 -32.17 -11.39 25.91
N ALA A 962 -31.19 -11.87 26.66
CA ALA A 962 -30.75 -11.18 27.86
C ALA A 962 -29.56 -10.26 27.59
N ALA A 963 -29.55 -9.09 28.23
CA ALA A 963 -28.37 -8.23 28.31
C ALA A 963 -28.25 -7.57 29.69
N ILE A 964 -27.02 -7.42 30.18
CA ILE A 964 -26.69 -6.79 31.47
C ILE A 964 -25.57 -5.78 31.22
N LEU A 965 -25.88 -4.48 31.32
CA LEU A 965 -24.88 -3.43 31.46
C LEU A 965 -24.55 -3.25 32.95
N ALA A 966 -23.29 -3.46 33.34
CA ALA A 966 -22.83 -3.40 34.73
C ALA A 966 -21.48 -2.68 34.86
N ARG A 967 -21.29 -1.97 35.99
CA ARG A 967 -20.01 -1.39 36.39
C ARG A 967 -19.37 -2.27 37.45
N LEU A 968 -18.24 -2.89 37.12
CA LEU A 968 -17.61 -3.95 37.92
C LEU A 968 -16.20 -3.54 38.35
N ALA A 969 -15.85 -3.80 39.61
CA ALA A 969 -14.50 -3.59 40.13
C ALA A 969 -13.51 -4.65 39.57
N PRO A 970 -12.19 -4.41 39.58
CA PRO A 970 -11.21 -5.44 39.24
C PRO A 970 -11.40 -6.72 40.06
N GLY A 971 -11.36 -7.87 39.40
CA GLY A 971 -11.72 -9.16 40.01
C GLY A 971 -12.28 -10.17 39.00
N ALA A 972 -12.54 -11.39 39.50
CA ALA A 972 -13.10 -12.49 38.73
C ALA A 972 -14.63 -12.53 38.83
N TYR A 973 -15.29 -12.74 37.69
CA TYR A 973 -16.74 -12.81 37.56
C TYR A 973 -17.16 -14.04 36.75
N THR A 974 -18.42 -14.43 36.88
CA THR A 974 -18.98 -15.59 36.19
C THR A 974 -20.37 -15.27 35.67
N ALA A 975 -20.55 -15.44 34.36
CA ALA A 975 -21.82 -15.32 33.66
C ALA A 975 -22.34 -16.72 33.32
N ILE A 976 -23.50 -17.08 33.85
CA ILE A 976 -24.17 -18.35 33.56
C ILE A 976 -25.32 -18.07 32.60
N VAL A 977 -25.39 -18.85 31.51
CA VAL A 977 -26.51 -18.86 30.58
C VAL A 977 -27.29 -20.16 30.73
N SER A 978 -28.59 -20.04 30.99
CA SER A 978 -29.55 -21.14 31.12
C SER A 978 -30.79 -20.87 30.26
N GLY A 979 -31.56 -21.93 29.94
CA GLY A 979 -32.88 -21.75 29.35
C GLY A 979 -33.95 -21.52 30.42
N VAL A 980 -34.81 -20.52 30.24
CA VAL A 980 -35.99 -20.32 31.10
C VAL A 980 -36.81 -21.62 31.13
N GLY A 981 -37.25 -22.02 32.32
CA GLY A 981 -37.96 -23.29 32.55
C GLY A 981 -37.12 -24.56 32.38
N GLY A 982 -35.79 -24.46 32.27
CA GLY A 982 -34.90 -25.61 32.03
C GLY A 982 -34.85 -26.05 30.57
N THR A 983 -35.18 -25.17 29.63
CA THR A 983 -35.06 -25.44 28.20
C THR A 983 -33.59 -25.58 27.75
N THR A 984 -33.37 -26.28 26.64
CA THR A 984 -32.03 -26.58 26.10
C THR A 984 -31.94 -26.19 24.63
N GLY A 985 -30.79 -25.70 24.18
CA GLY A 985 -30.58 -25.28 22.79
C GLY A 985 -29.23 -24.60 22.60
N VAL A 986 -28.89 -24.22 21.37
CA VAL A 986 -27.64 -23.49 21.09
C VAL A 986 -27.78 -22.05 21.58
N GLY A 987 -26.89 -21.65 22.49
CA GLY A 987 -26.81 -20.30 23.03
C GLY A 987 -25.44 -19.68 22.79
N LEU A 988 -25.38 -18.35 22.88
CA LEU A 988 -24.18 -17.53 22.72
C LEU A 988 -24.07 -16.58 23.91
N VAL A 989 -23.04 -16.74 24.75
CA VAL A 989 -22.67 -15.73 25.76
C VAL A 989 -21.69 -14.74 25.15
N GLU A 990 -21.80 -13.46 25.49
CA GLU A 990 -20.86 -12.42 25.07
C GLU A 990 -20.55 -11.46 26.22
N VAL A 991 -19.34 -10.88 26.22
CA VAL A 991 -18.92 -9.80 27.12
C VAL A 991 -18.18 -8.74 26.29
N PHE A 992 -18.56 -7.47 26.46
CA PHE A 992 -17.98 -6.31 25.77
C PHE A 992 -17.47 -5.27 26.78
N GLU A 993 -16.31 -4.67 26.51
CA GLU A 993 -15.91 -3.41 27.16
C GLU A 993 -16.76 -2.25 26.63
N VAL A 994 -17.19 -1.34 27.51
CA VAL A 994 -17.97 -0.13 27.14
C VAL A 994 -17.15 1.14 27.28
N ASP A 995 -16.18 1.18 28.19
CA ASP A 995 -15.30 2.31 28.47
C ASP A 995 -13.80 1.98 28.31
N VAL A 996 -13.01 3.03 28.01
CA VAL A 996 -11.65 2.91 27.47
C VAL A 996 -10.56 3.60 28.34
N PRO A 997 -10.42 3.26 29.63
CA PRO A 997 -9.07 3.35 30.21
C PRO A 997 -8.66 2.29 31.25
N ALA A 998 -7.33 2.14 31.40
CA ALA A 998 -6.51 1.59 32.50
C ALA A 998 -6.69 0.13 32.95
N SER A 999 -7.89 -0.45 32.89
CA SER A 999 -8.18 -1.80 33.40
C SER A 999 -8.57 -2.71 32.22
N PRO A 1000 -7.71 -3.60 31.69
CA PRO A 1000 -8.07 -4.49 30.57
C PRO A 1000 -8.85 -5.73 31.05
N LEU A 1001 -9.59 -6.38 30.15
CA LEU A 1001 -9.96 -7.80 30.33
C LEU A 1001 -8.69 -8.66 30.30
N ALA A 1002 -8.37 -9.31 31.41
CA ALA A 1002 -7.11 -10.03 31.59
C ALA A 1002 -7.16 -11.46 31.03
N ASN A 1003 -8.30 -12.13 31.18
CA ASN A 1003 -8.55 -13.44 30.61
C ASN A 1003 -10.04 -13.68 30.33
N ILE A 1004 -10.27 -14.75 29.58
CA ILE A 1004 -11.57 -15.23 29.12
C ILE A 1004 -11.58 -16.76 29.33
N ALA A 1005 -12.67 -17.32 29.84
CA ALA A 1005 -12.82 -18.76 30.07
C ALA A 1005 -14.27 -19.21 29.81
N THR A 1006 -14.52 -20.27 29.04
CA THR A 1006 -15.88 -20.85 28.90
C THR A 1006 -15.88 -22.35 29.14
N ARG A 1007 -16.73 -22.83 30.06
CA ARG A 1007 -16.95 -24.24 30.36
C ARG A 1007 -18.30 -24.70 29.80
N GLY A 1008 -18.32 -25.90 29.22
CA GLY A 1008 -19.56 -26.58 28.85
C GLY A 1008 -19.37 -27.82 27.98
N ASN A 1009 -20.49 -28.42 27.55
CA ASN A 1009 -20.52 -29.67 26.79
C ASN A 1009 -20.09 -29.45 25.33
N VAL A 1010 -18.93 -30.00 24.95
CA VAL A 1010 -18.38 -29.99 23.58
C VAL A 1010 -18.96 -31.17 22.80
N ARG A 1011 -19.56 -30.89 21.64
CA ARG A 1011 -20.17 -31.90 20.75
C ARG A 1011 -19.52 -31.90 19.36
N THR A 1012 -20.06 -32.66 18.43
CA THR A 1012 -19.55 -32.83 17.06
C THR A 1012 -20.26 -31.96 16.02
N GLY A 1013 -19.66 -31.81 14.84
CA GLY A 1013 -20.30 -31.12 13.70
C GLY A 1013 -20.58 -29.65 14.00
N SER A 1014 -21.81 -29.19 13.76
CA SER A 1014 -22.22 -27.80 14.02
C SER A 1014 -22.31 -27.43 15.51
N ASP A 1015 -22.23 -28.41 16.42
CA ASP A 1015 -22.37 -28.24 17.88
C ASP A 1015 -21.03 -28.29 18.64
N VAL A 1016 -19.90 -28.19 17.93
CA VAL A 1016 -18.58 -27.92 18.54
C VAL A 1016 -18.60 -26.61 19.33
N MET A 1017 -17.74 -26.50 20.35
CA MET A 1017 -17.60 -25.27 21.13
C MET A 1017 -16.79 -24.26 20.33
N ILE A 1018 -17.33 -23.06 20.13
CA ILE A 1018 -16.67 -21.99 19.34
C ILE A 1018 -16.54 -20.74 20.21
N ALA A 1019 -15.31 -20.40 20.60
CA ALA A 1019 -14.98 -19.18 21.33
C ALA A 1019 -14.42 -18.12 20.37
N GLY A 1020 -15.13 -17.01 20.20
CA GLY A 1020 -14.66 -15.82 19.51
C GLY A 1020 -14.05 -14.82 20.49
N PHE A 1021 -13.00 -14.12 20.06
CA PHE A 1021 -12.41 -13.00 20.81
C PHE A 1021 -11.91 -11.91 19.86
N ILE A 1022 -11.87 -10.67 20.34
CA ILE A 1022 -11.38 -9.51 19.58
C ILE A 1022 -10.18 -8.92 20.29
N ILE A 1023 -9.09 -8.76 19.55
CA ILE A 1023 -7.92 -7.96 19.94
C ILE A 1023 -8.10 -6.56 19.34
N GLN A 1024 -8.06 -5.53 20.17
CA GLN A 1024 -8.12 -4.13 19.75
C GLN A 1024 -6.93 -3.36 20.32
N GLY A 1025 -6.37 -2.46 19.52
CA GLY A 1025 -5.15 -1.71 19.79
C GLY A 1025 -4.42 -1.44 18.47
N GLU A 1026 -3.18 -0.97 18.57
CA GLU A 1026 -2.32 -0.65 17.42
C GLU A 1026 -1.10 -1.57 17.33
N THR A 1027 -0.81 -2.33 18.39
CA THR A 1027 0.21 -3.39 18.38
C THR A 1027 -0.42 -4.77 18.32
N PRO A 1028 0.30 -5.79 17.82
CA PRO A 1028 -0.06 -7.19 18.04
C PRO A 1028 -0.11 -7.50 19.55
N GLN A 1029 -0.97 -8.43 19.94
CA GLN A 1029 -1.07 -8.96 21.30
C GLN A 1029 -0.70 -10.45 21.32
N THR A 1030 0.13 -10.84 22.29
CA THR A 1030 0.44 -12.26 22.50
C THR A 1030 -0.63 -12.90 23.37
N VAL A 1031 -1.18 -14.03 22.91
CA VAL A 1031 -2.20 -14.77 23.65
C VAL A 1031 -1.78 -16.23 23.85
N VAL A 1032 -2.20 -16.80 24.97
CA VAL A 1032 -2.24 -18.25 25.16
C VAL A 1032 -3.70 -18.67 25.10
N ILE A 1033 -4.02 -19.57 24.17
CA ILE A 1033 -5.33 -20.20 24.05
C ILE A 1033 -5.16 -21.65 24.46
N ARG A 1034 -6.01 -22.17 25.34
CA ARG A 1034 -5.97 -23.59 25.75
C ARG A 1034 -7.35 -24.22 25.80
N ALA A 1035 -7.41 -25.52 25.55
CA ALA A 1035 -8.58 -26.36 25.67
C ALA A 1035 -8.30 -27.50 26.66
N ARG A 1036 -9.08 -27.57 27.73
CA ARG A 1036 -8.94 -28.55 28.83
C ARG A 1036 -10.12 -29.51 28.86
N GLY A 1037 -9.84 -30.72 29.31
CA GLY A 1037 -10.78 -31.83 29.40
C GLY A 1037 -10.38 -32.79 30.53
N PRO A 1038 -9.35 -33.65 30.37
CA PRO A 1038 -8.91 -34.57 31.43
C PRO A 1038 -8.57 -33.88 32.75
N SER A 1039 -7.98 -32.67 32.71
CA SER A 1039 -7.67 -31.88 33.91
C SER A 1039 -8.90 -31.31 34.63
N LEU A 1040 -10.12 -31.59 34.17
CA LEU A 1040 -11.36 -31.24 34.86
C LEU A 1040 -11.87 -32.38 35.76
N ALA A 1041 -11.53 -33.64 35.48
CA ALA A 1041 -12.06 -34.79 36.23
C ALA A 1041 -11.81 -34.74 37.76
N PRO A 1042 -10.64 -34.26 38.26
CA PRO A 1042 -10.41 -34.11 39.71
C PRO A 1042 -11.37 -33.15 40.43
N PHE A 1043 -12.10 -32.30 39.69
CA PHE A 1043 -13.09 -31.36 40.23
C PHE A 1043 -14.51 -31.94 40.30
N GLY A 1044 -14.69 -33.24 40.05
CA GLY A 1044 -15.96 -33.95 40.21
C GLY A 1044 -16.81 -34.11 38.95
N PHE A 1045 -16.31 -33.70 37.78
CA PHE A 1045 -17.02 -33.86 36.50
C PHE A 1045 -16.88 -35.28 35.95
N ALA A 1046 -18.02 -35.98 35.75
CA ALA A 1046 -18.05 -37.40 35.39
C ALA A 1046 -17.87 -37.68 33.88
N GLU A 1047 -18.14 -36.71 33.00
CA GLU A 1047 -18.11 -36.87 31.54
C GLU A 1047 -17.23 -35.81 30.87
N VAL A 1048 -15.95 -35.73 31.24
CA VAL A 1048 -15.02 -34.75 30.64
C VAL A 1048 -14.61 -35.13 29.23
N LEU A 1049 -14.33 -34.13 28.39
CA LEU A 1049 -13.80 -34.34 27.04
C LEU A 1049 -12.42 -35.03 27.13
N ALA A 1050 -12.29 -36.26 26.64
CA ALA A 1050 -11.11 -37.08 26.91
C ALA A 1050 -9.83 -36.62 26.20
N ASP A 1051 -9.96 -35.93 25.07
CA ASP A 1051 -8.86 -35.59 24.16
C ASP A 1051 -9.25 -34.33 23.34
N PRO A 1052 -9.12 -33.11 23.90
CA PRO A 1052 -9.54 -31.86 23.28
C PRO A 1052 -8.57 -31.35 22.20
N VAL A 1053 -9.08 -31.17 20.98
CA VAL A 1053 -8.40 -30.55 19.85
C VAL A 1053 -8.83 -29.08 19.73
N LEU A 1054 -7.85 -28.18 19.59
CA LEU A 1054 -8.01 -26.73 19.46
C LEU A 1054 -7.57 -26.26 18.06
N GLN A 1055 -8.42 -25.50 17.38
CA GLN A 1055 -8.12 -24.87 16.09
C GLN A 1055 -8.39 -23.36 16.15
N LEU A 1056 -7.44 -22.55 15.71
CA LEU A 1056 -7.54 -21.08 15.69
C LEU A 1056 -7.69 -20.55 14.26
N PHE A 1057 -8.59 -19.59 14.07
CA PHE A 1057 -8.90 -18.97 12.78
C PHE A 1057 -8.94 -17.43 12.87
N SER A 1058 -8.67 -16.76 11.75
CA SER A 1058 -9.11 -15.38 11.47
C SER A 1058 -10.02 -15.42 10.24
N GLY A 1059 -11.27 -15.02 10.42
CA GLY A 1059 -12.33 -15.30 9.44
C GLY A 1059 -12.41 -16.80 9.14
N ALA A 1060 -12.28 -17.17 7.86
CA ALA A 1060 -12.24 -18.57 7.41
C ALA A 1060 -10.81 -19.16 7.33
N THR A 1061 -9.76 -18.37 7.59
CA THR A 1061 -8.36 -18.78 7.42
C THR A 1061 -7.83 -19.44 8.70
N PRO A 1062 -7.37 -20.70 8.67
CA PRO A 1062 -6.73 -21.33 9.82
C PRO A 1062 -5.37 -20.70 10.10
N ILE A 1063 -5.09 -20.44 11.37
CA ILE A 1063 -3.85 -19.86 11.89
C ILE A 1063 -2.98 -20.94 12.52
N ALA A 1064 -3.57 -21.75 13.40
CA ALA A 1064 -2.87 -22.76 14.18
C ALA A 1064 -3.82 -23.88 14.62
N THR A 1065 -3.28 -25.06 14.89
CA THR A 1065 -4.01 -26.22 15.42
C THR A 1065 -3.13 -26.95 16.42
N ASN A 1066 -3.71 -27.50 17.49
CA ASN A 1066 -3.02 -28.35 18.45
C ASN A 1066 -4.01 -29.33 19.10
N ASP A 1067 -3.53 -30.53 19.41
CA ASP A 1067 -4.22 -31.63 20.06
C ASP A 1067 -3.47 -32.11 21.32
N ASP A 1068 -2.15 -32.25 21.23
CA ASP A 1068 -1.26 -32.47 22.39
C ASP A 1068 -0.32 -31.26 22.62
N TRP A 1069 -0.55 -30.44 23.65
CA TRP A 1069 0.29 -29.25 23.93
C TRP A 1069 1.74 -29.63 24.25
N SER A 1070 1.93 -30.76 24.93
CA SER A 1070 3.24 -31.22 25.40
C SER A 1070 4.17 -31.71 24.29
N LEU A 1071 3.62 -31.98 23.10
CA LEU A 1071 4.34 -32.40 21.90
C LEU A 1071 4.57 -31.25 20.90
N ALA A 1072 4.01 -30.07 21.17
CA ALA A 1072 4.15 -28.89 20.31
C ALA A 1072 5.58 -28.31 20.37
N ALA A 1073 6.06 -27.74 19.26
CA ALA A 1073 7.41 -27.16 19.18
C ALA A 1073 7.62 -25.96 20.13
N ASP A 1074 6.54 -25.29 20.52
CA ASP A 1074 6.49 -24.17 21.48
C ASP A 1074 6.13 -24.59 22.91
N ALA A 1075 6.03 -25.89 23.21
CA ALA A 1075 5.73 -26.40 24.55
C ALA A 1075 6.59 -25.79 25.69
N PRO A 1076 7.91 -25.53 25.53
CA PRO A 1076 8.70 -24.82 26.55
C PRO A 1076 8.25 -23.37 26.78
N ALA A 1077 7.77 -22.69 25.73
CA ALA A 1077 7.28 -21.31 25.81
C ALA A 1077 5.86 -21.23 26.38
N ILE A 1078 5.02 -22.24 26.11
CA ILE A 1078 3.72 -22.44 26.77
C ILE A 1078 3.91 -22.74 28.27
N LEU A 1079 4.89 -23.59 28.63
CA LEU A 1079 5.24 -23.85 30.04
C LEU A 1079 5.72 -22.56 30.74
N ALA A 1080 6.61 -21.81 30.09
CA ALA A 1080 7.15 -20.54 30.61
C ALA A 1080 6.11 -19.40 30.68
N SER A 1081 4.92 -19.55 30.08
CA SER A 1081 3.83 -18.58 30.22
C SER A 1081 3.06 -18.73 31.54
N GLY A 1082 3.22 -19.85 32.25
CA GLY A 1082 2.42 -20.19 33.44
C GLY A 1082 0.99 -20.67 33.13
N PHE A 1083 0.60 -20.77 31.85
CA PHE A 1083 -0.76 -21.15 31.43
C PHE A 1083 -0.85 -22.54 30.80
N ALA A 1084 0.23 -23.32 30.78
CA ALA A 1084 0.22 -24.70 30.29
C ALA A 1084 -0.91 -25.55 30.91
N PRO A 1085 -1.60 -26.40 30.12
CA PRO A 1085 -2.51 -27.41 30.65
C PRO A 1085 -1.79 -28.41 31.57
N ALA A 1086 -2.51 -28.98 32.53
CA ALA A 1086 -1.91 -29.89 33.52
C ALA A 1086 -1.80 -31.35 33.02
N HIS A 1087 -2.56 -31.71 31.98
CA HIS A 1087 -2.53 -33.04 31.37
C HIS A 1087 -1.88 -32.95 29.98
N ALA A 1088 -1.15 -34.00 29.56
CA ALA A 1088 -0.38 -33.99 28.30
C ALA A 1088 -1.27 -33.96 27.05
N ARG A 1089 -2.42 -34.67 27.11
CA ARG A 1089 -3.50 -34.70 26.10
C ARG A 1089 -4.49 -33.53 26.23
N GLU A 1090 -3.98 -32.33 26.38
CA GLU A 1090 -4.80 -31.13 26.33
C GLU A 1090 -4.18 -30.19 25.31
N ALA A 1091 -4.98 -29.37 24.63
CA ALA A 1091 -4.44 -28.50 23.60
C ALA A 1091 -4.10 -27.11 24.13
N ALA A 1092 -3.00 -26.53 23.64
CA ALA A 1092 -2.66 -25.13 23.84
C ALA A 1092 -1.90 -24.55 22.65
N ILE A 1093 -2.12 -23.27 22.39
CA ILE A 1093 -1.49 -22.48 21.32
C ILE A 1093 -0.99 -21.18 21.94
N LEU A 1094 0.32 -20.91 21.86
CA LEU A 1094 0.90 -19.59 22.16
C LEU A 1094 1.14 -18.85 20.83
N VAL A 1095 0.51 -17.70 20.65
CA VAL A 1095 0.57 -16.98 19.37
C VAL A 1095 0.48 -15.47 19.55
N THR A 1096 1.23 -14.71 18.75
CA THR A 1096 1.12 -13.26 18.65
C THR A 1096 0.19 -12.91 17.49
N LEU A 1097 -0.89 -12.20 17.79
CA LEU A 1097 -1.97 -11.90 16.85
C LEU A 1097 -2.12 -10.39 16.68
N ASN A 1098 -2.33 -9.94 15.43
CA ASN A 1098 -2.62 -8.54 15.13
C ASN A 1098 -4.00 -8.13 15.71
N PRO A 1099 -4.29 -6.83 15.86
CA PRO A 1099 -5.64 -6.35 16.10
C PRO A 1099 -6.62 -6.92 15.06
N GLY A 1100 -7.75 -7.46 15.53
CA GLY A 1100 -8.70 -8.21 14.71
C GLY A 1100 -9.59 -9.16 15.50
N ALA A 1101 -10.56 -9.77 14.81
CA ALA A 1101 -11.45 -10.78 15.38
C ALA A 1101 -10.96 -12.20 15.05
N TYR A 1102 -10.96 -13.08 16.05
CA TYR A 1102 -10.42 -14.43 15.98
C TYR A 1102 -11.42 -15.45 16.52
N THR A 1103 -11.30 -16.69 16.06
CA THR A 1103 -12.19 -17.79 16.44
C THR A 1103 -11.37 -19.02 16.82
N ALA A 1104 -11.55 -19.49 18.05
CA ALA A 1104 -11.00 -20.74 18.58
C ALA A 1104 -12.10 -21.81 18.63
N ILE A 1105 -11.94 -22.87 17.86
CA ILE A 1105 -12.85 -24.03 17.83
C ILE A 1105 -12.25 -25.13 18.70
N VAL A 1106 -13.05 -25.67 19.62
CA VAL A 1106 -12.71 -26.83 20.44
C VAL A 1106 -13.60 -28.01 20.07
N SER A 1107 -12.97 -29.15 19.81
CA SER A 1107 -13.61 -30.42 19.43
C SER A 1107 -12.91 -31.59 20.13
N GLY A 1108 -13.50 -32.79 20.11
CA GLY A 1108 -12.83 -34.00 20.59
C GLY A 1108 -12.12 -34.77 19.48
N ALA A 1109 -10.92 -35.27 19.74
CA ALA A 1109 -10.21 -36.16 18.83
C ALA A 1109 -11.09 -37.37 18.49
N GLY A 1110 -11.10 -37.77 17.21
CA GLY A 1110 -11.97 -38.84 16.71
C GLY A 1110 -13.49 -38.54 16.76
N GLY A 1111 -13.91 -37.31 17.04
CA GLY A 1111 -15.32 -36.95 17.22
C GLY A 1111 -15.89 -37.30 18.60
N THR A 1112 -15.04 -37.37 19.62
CA THR A 1112 -15.47 -37.55 21.02
C THR A 1112 -16.21 -36.31 21.54
N THR A 1113 -17.05 -36.51 22.57
CA THR A 1113 -17.87 -35.45 23.19
C THR A 1113 -17.72 -35.48 24.71
N GLY A 1114 -17.87 -34.34 25.38
CA GLY A 1114 -17.80 -34.23 26.84
C GLY A 1114 -17.64 -32.81 27.33
N ILE A 1115 -17.58 -32.60 28.64
CA ILE A 1115 -17.35 -31.30 29.28
C ILE A 1115 -15.92 -30.85 28.97
N GLY A 1116 -15.81 -29.72 28.28
CA GLY A 1116 -14.56 -29.03 27.99
C GLY A 1116 -14.52 -27.63 28.58
N LEU A 1117 -13.31 -27.06 28.63
CA LEU A 1117 -13.05 -25.68 29.06
C LEU A 1117 -12.08 -25.03 28.07
N VAL A 1118 -12.52 -23.96 27.40
CA VAL A 1118 -11.66 -23.13 26.54
C VAL A 1118 -11.29 -21.84 27.26
N GLU A 1119 -10.01 -21.46 27.23
CA GLU A 1119 -9.51 -20.28 27.93
C GLU A 1119 -8.56 -19.48 27.01
N VAL A 1120 -8.67 -18.14 27.04
CA VAL A 1120 -7.80 -17.20 26.33
C VAL A 1120 -7.19 -16.23 27.34
N PHE A 1121 -5.86 -16.14 27.37
CA PHE A 1121 -5.10 -15.27 28.25
C PHE A 1121 -4.31 -14.25 27.44
N ALA A 1122 -4.40 -12.97 27.81
CA ALA A 1122 -3.46 -11.96 27.33
C ALA A 1122 -2.13 -12.10 28.09
N ARG A 1123 -1.00 -12.06 27.38
CA ARG A 1123 0.36 -12.13 27.91
C ARG A 1123 1.10 -10.80 27.75
#